data_AF-A0A1Y2T0M7-F1
#
_entry.id   AF-A0A1Y2T0M7-F1
#
_cell.length_a   1.000
_cell.length_b   1.000
_cell.length_c   1.000
_cell.angle_alpha   90.00
_cell.angle_beta   90.00
_cell.angle_gamma   90.00
#
_symmetry.space_group_name_H-M   'P 1'
#
loop_
_entity.id
_entity.type
_entity.pdbx_description
1 polymer ?
#
loop_
_entity_poly.entity_id
_entity_poly.type
_entity_poly.pdbx_seq_one_letter_code
_entity_poly.pdbx_strand_id
1 'polypeptide(L)'
;MLALEGDNLVNYAVGLDLGNGSVGWCALNESYRLIRAKGKELIGARLFNPANTAEDRRMHRTMRRRLSRRRWRLRMLDGLFMPELKAVDSNFLVRRKYSWVHKKDQQNHENWYAGVLFDSQAADKEFYAKYPTIYHLRKALMEDTSKHDIREVYLAVHHILKYRGNFLTEGDLNTDDVFDDAEFMELLNEILRDALRAEEESECVSARTGTVYSDILNNSRMNRTGRAEAAADAVDILEGDSKLITKILKAVFKAIVGNAVDLVQIFNLTDVDKEIAKELKKLNFTSATYDDDVQNIFGLGVLSDEQTELVTKLYEFYSKLVLKRILGSYTTFSDAQISSYEAHKQNLAYFTALAAQQNVEKKAFSRMYEGLLSSSEETRKAAKKEFATLLAAVPEDAQRKDFENALEEDRLFPKQRTSDNGVVPYQVHLQELHKILQNQGQYYPFLLDTYEVEGQQLNKIESLLKFRVPYYVGPLVSPEDMQANGDNAENHWMVRKEGHREAITPWNFNEIVDKDASGRKFITRLTGSDTFLFGESTLPQHSLLYEEYMVLSELNNVRMSARVANHYEDKKRQRLRYEEEQILLNELFKAKKSVTKKAAEQCLMKHGMEDVHLFGLADEKKFVSSLSTYHDLCSVLGRAFVDDPKNQDLLEQIVELQTVFEDRGPLKHQLSLLGVMCTGFGSAFRDKF
;
A
#
# COMPACT_ATOMS: atom_id res chain seq x y z
N MET A 1 -55.60 -0.75 11.24
CA MET A 1 -55.90 0.59 10.72
C MET A 1 -57.22 1.04 11.31
N LEU A 2 -57.20 1.90 12.32
CA LEU A 2 -58.39 2.61 12.78
C LEU A 2 -58.50 3.88 11.92
N ALA A 3 -59.45 3.90 10.99
CA ALA A 3 -59.80 5.10 10.26
C ALA A 3 -60.48 6.07 11.22
N LEU A 4 -59.89 7.25 11.40
CA LEU A 4 -60.53 8.36 12.11
C LEU A 4 -61.57 8.97 11.17
N GLU A 5 -62.83 8.58 11.31
CA GLU A 5 -63.97 9.28 10.72
C GLU A 5 -64.31 10.51 11.59
N GLY A 6 -64.18 11.70 11.01
CA GLY A 6 -64.62 12.97 11.57
C GLY A 6 -64.20 14.12 10.67
N ASP A 7 -65.04 15.16 10.60
CA ASP A 7 -64.92 16.41 9.79
C ASP A 7 -63.65 17.27 10.04
N ASN A 8 -62.56 16.68 10.55
CA ASN A 8 -61.28 17.34 10.84
C ASN A 8 -60.07 16.62 10.20
N LEU A 9 -60.29 15.85 9.12
CA LEU A 9 -59.20 15.35 8.27
C LEU A 9 -58.69 16.50 7.39
N VAL A 10 -57.50 17.01 7.72
CA VAL A 10 -56.81 18.01 6.90
C VAL A 10 -55.94 17.27 5.90
N ASN A 11 -56.26 17.37 4.61
CA ASN A 11 -55.36 16.93 3.55
C ASN A 11 -54.19 17.89 3.43
N TYR A 12 -52.96 17.36 3.42
CA TYR A 12 -51.75 18.16 3.29
C TYR A 12 -50.64 17.42 2.53
N ALA A 13 -49.78 18.19 1.89
CA ALA A 13 -48.51 17.74 1.36
C ALA A 13 -47.36 18.22 2.25
N VAL A 14 -46.29 17.43 2.36
CA VAL A 14 -45.06 17.85 3.06
C VAL A 14 -43.94 17.95 2.04
N GLY A 15 -43.31 19.13 1.96
CA GLY A 15 -42.04 19.30 1.27
C GLY A 15 -40.90 19.07 2.25
N LEU A 16 -39.89 18.31 1.84
CA LEU A 16 -38.65 18.08 2.60
C LEU A 16 -37.44 18.47 1.76
N ASP A 17 -36.55 19.25 2.34
CA ASP A 17 -35.24 19.60 1.77
C ASP A 17 -34.15 18.97 2.65
N LEU A 18 -33.56 17.87 2.17
CA LEU A 18 -32.65 17.01 2.93
C LEU A 18 -31.19 17.41 2.63
N GLY A 19 -30.63 18.28 3.45
CA GLY A 19 -29.22 18.69 3.41
C GLY A 19 -28.35 17.95 4.42
N ASN A 20 -27.03 18.01 4.21
CA ASN A 20 -26.03 17.30 5.03
C ASN A 20 -25.98 17.75 6.52
N GLY A 21 -26.43 18.97 6.82
CA GLY A 21 -26.51 19.51 8.19
C GLY A 21 -27.89 20.11 8.53
N SER A 22 -28.89 19.86 7.69
CA SER A 22 -30.20 20.48 7.84
C SER A 22 -31.29 19.70 7.13
N VAL A 23 -32.45 19.57 7.77
CA VAL A 23 -33.68 19.11 7.12
C VAL A 23 -34.69 20.25 7.14
N GLY A 24 -34.87 20.90 5.99
CA GLY A 24 -35.94 21.86 5.74
C GLY A 24 -37.27 21.11 5.58
N TRP A 25 -38.35 21.69 6.08
CA TRP A 25 -39.68 21.12 5.93
C TRP A 25 -40.75 22.22 5.79
N CYS A 26 -41.79 21.93 5.03
CA CYS A 26 -43.01 22.73 4.98
C CYS A 26 -44.24 21.83 4.81
N ALA A 27 -45.40 22.25 5.32
CA ALA A 27 -46.67 21.59 5.07
C ALA A 27 -47.61 22.54 4.31
N LEU A 28 -48.13 22.06 3.18
CA LEU A 28 -48.98 22.80 2.26
C LEU A 28 -50.36 22.16 2.20
N ASN A 29 -51.41 22.98 2.08
CA ASN A 29 -52.74 22.52 1.74
C ASN A 29 -52.91 22.33 0.22
N GLU A 30 -54.10 21.90 -0.21
CA GLU A 30 -54.42 21.66 -1.63
C GLU A 30 -54.33 22.92 -2.52
N SER A 31 -54.36 24.12 -1.93
CA SER A 31 -54.16 25.39 -2.64
C SER A 31 -52.70 25.88 -2.61
N TYR A 32 -51.75 25.01 -2.27
CA TYR A 32 -50.32 25.32 -2.14
C TYR A 32 -50.00 26.43 -1.13
N ARG A 33 -50.83 26.57 -0.08
CA ARG A 33 -50.60 27.52 1.03
C ARG A 33 -50.09 26.79 2.26
N LEU A 34 -49.21 27.46 3.02
CA LEU A 34 -48.71 26.94 4.28
C LEU A 34 -49.84 26.69 5.26
N ILE A 35 -49.85 25.50 5.84
CA ILE A 35 -50.79 25.13 6.90
C ILE A 35 -50.35 25.81 8.20
N ARG A 36 -51.33 26.21 9.01
CA ARG A 36 -51.08 26.74 10.34
C ARG A 36 -51.57 25.77 11.39
N ALA A 37 -50.75 25.53 12.41
CA ALA A 37 -51.13 24.79 13.60
C ALA A 37 -50.66 25.53 14.84
N LYS A 38 -51.52 25.63 15.87
CA LYS A 38 -51.22 26.31 17.14
C LYS A 38 -50.61 27.73 16.95
N GLY A 39 -51.13 28.48 15.98
CA GLY A 39 -50.71 29.86 15.66
C GLY A 39 -49.44 30.00 14.81
N LYS A 40 -48.74 28.91 14.49
CA LYS A 40 -47.51 28.93 13.69
C LYS A 40 -47.74 28.35 12.30
N GLU A 41 -47.06 28.91 11.31
CA GLU A 41 -46.95 28.29 10.00
C GLU A 41 -46.08 27.04 10.11
N LEU A 42 -46.52 25.97 9.45
CA LEU A 42 -45.84 24.70 9.40
C LEU A 42 -44.73 24.77 8.34
N ILE A 43 -43.69 25.54 8.66
CA ILE A 43 -42.46 25.65 7.90
C ILE A 43 -41.29 25.81 8.87
N GLY A 44 -40.16 25.17 8.57
CA GLY A 44 -38.96 25.33 9.37
C GLY A 44 -37.81 24.49 8.86
N ALA A 45 -36.71 24.51 9.60
CA ALA A 45 -35.57 23.64 9.34
C ALA A 45 -35.04 23.08 10.65
N ARG A 46 -34.71 21.78 10.66
CA ARG A 46 -33.96 21.15 11.75
C ARG A 46 -32.48 21.17 11.38
N LEU A 47 -31.69 21.95 12.10
CA LEU A 47 -30.23 21.95 11.94
C LEU A 47 -29.59 20.87 12.82
N PHE A 48 -28.54 20.24 12.34
CA PHE A 48 -27.73 19.27 13.06
C PHE A 48 -26.28 19.30 12.54
N ASN A 49 -25.34 18.79 13.33
CA ASN A 49 -23.97 18.62 12.88
C ASN A 49 -23.93 17.48 11.86
N PRO A 50 -23.27 17.66 10.69
CA PRO A 50 -23.06 16.57 9.74
C PRO A 50 -22.44 15.35 10.41
N ALA A 51 -22.83 14.17 9.92
CA ALA A 51 -22.25 12.93 10.43
C ALA A 51 -20.78 12.83 10.00
N ASN A 52 -19.90 12.50 10.94
CA ASN A 52 -18.52 12.16 10.61
C ASN A 52 -18.48 10.76 9.97
N THR A 53 -17.61 10.57 8.98
CA THR A 53 -17.36 9.25 8.40
C THR A 53 -16.72 8.31 9.43
N ALA A 54 -16.73 7.01 9.16
CA ALA A 54 -16.10 6.02 10.04
C ALA A 54 -14.56 5.92 9.86
N GLU A 55 -13.98 6.72 8.97
CA GLU A 55 -12.57 6.68 8.57
C GLU A 55 -11.62 6.96 9.75
N ASP A 56 -11.81 8.07 10.47
CA ASP A 56 -11.01 8.41 11.66
C ASP A 56 -11.06 7.29 12.72
N ARG A 57 -12.26 6.71 12.91
CA ARG A 57 -12.45 5.60 13.84
C ARG A 57 -11.69 4.34 13.39
N ARG A 58 -11.65 4.06 12.08
CA ARG A 58 -10.85 2.98 11.47
C ARG A 58 -9.37 3.23 11.70
N MET A 59 -8.85 4.43 11.41
CA MET A 59 -7.45 4.79 11.63
C MET A 59 -7.02 4.59 13.09
N HIS A 60 -7.78 5.15 14.04
CA HIS A 60 -7.50 5.00 15.46
C HIS A 60 -7.51 3.54 15.93
N ARG A 61 -8.43 2.72 15.40
CA ARG A 61 -8.50 1.27 15.70
C ARG A 61 -7.27 0.53 15.16
N THR A 62 -6.86 0.80 13.92
CA THR A 62 -5.66 0.21 13.31
C THR A 62 -4.41 0.57 14.10
N MET A 63 -4.26 1.84 14.49
CA MET A 63 -3.13 2.30 15.29
C MET A 63 -3.06 1.64 16.67
N ARG A 64 -4.20 1.49 17.38
CA ARG A 64 -4.25 0.75 18.65
C ARG A 64 -3.82 -0.71 18.49
N ARG A 65 -4.29 -1.39 17.44
CA ARG A 65 -3.91 -2.78 17.12
C ARG A 65 -2.42 -2.89 16.82
N ARG A 66 -1.86 -1.99 15.99
CA ARG A 66 -0.42 -1.93 15.67
C ARG A 66 0.43 -1.74 16.93
N LEU A 67 0.06 -0.81 17.81
CA LEU A 67 0.75 -0.58 19.09
C LEU A 67 0.63 -1.79 20.03
N SER A 68 -0.53 -2.43 20.08
CA SER A 68 -0.74 -3.65 20.87
C SER A 68 0.17 -4.80 20.39
N ARG A 69 0.18 -5.11 19.09
CA ARG A 69 1.03 -6.15 18.48
C ARG A 69 2.51 -5.88 18.70
N ARG A 70 2.94 -4.62 18.59
CA ARG A 70 4.31 -4.21 18.89
C ARG A 70 4.67 -4.49 20.35
N ARG A 71 3.81 -4.09 21.30
CA ARG A 71 4.01 -4.38 22.73
C ARG A 71 4.02 -5.88 23.02
N TRP A 72 3.13 -6.64 22.40
CA TRP A 72 3.09 -8.10 22.53
C TRP A 72 4.41 -8.75 22.09
N ARG A 73 4.95 -8.36 20.92
CA ARG A 73 6.25 -8.84 20.43
C ARG A 73 7.39 -8.51 21.39
N LEU A 74 7.44 -7.26 21.87
CA LEU A 74 8.51 -6.82 22.78
C LEU A 74 8.40 -7.50 24.15
N ARG A 75 7.20 -7.86 24.61
CA ARG A 75 7.02 -8.67 25.83
C ARG A 75 7.51 -10.10 25.65
N MET A 76 7.33 -10.70 24.47
CA MET A 76 7.90 -12.02 24.17
C MET A 76 9.43 -11.94 24.17
N LEU A 77 10.00 -10.89 23.57
CA LEU A 77 11.45 -10.63 23.66
C LEU A 77 11.91 -10.46 25.12
N ASP A 78 11.18 -9.67 25.92
CA ASP A 78 11.46 -9.52 27.36
C ASP A 78 11.50 -10.88 28.06
N GLY A 79 10.53 -11.75 27.77
CA GLY A 79 10.46 -13.10 28.33
C GLY A 79 11.66 -13.97 27.97
N LEU A 80 12.12 -13.92 26.72
CA LEU A 80 13.29 -14.68 26.25
C LEU A 80 14.59 -14.20 26.93
N PHE A 81 14.79 -12.89 27.06
CA PHE A 81 16.00 -12.32 27.66
C PHE A 81 15.97 -12.27 29.20
N MET A 82 14.80 -12.43 29.82
CA MET A 82 14.61 -12.20 31.26
C MET A 82 15.57 -13.00 32.15
N PRO A 83 15.83 -14.31 31.93
CA PRO A 83 16.75 -15.06 32.79
C PRO A 83 18.17 -14.46 32.82
N GLU A 84 18.74 -14.21 31.64
CA GLU A 84 20.11 -13.66 31.51
C GLU A 84 20.19 -12.21 31.98
N LEU A 85 19.17 -11.39 31.69
CA LEU A 85 19.11 -10.01 32.19
C LEU A 85 19.03 -9.97 33.70
N LYS A 86 18.23 -10.85 34.34
CA LYS A 86 18.10 -10.88 35.80
C LYS A 86 19.39 -11.30 36.50
N ALA A 87 20.20 -12.15 35.88
CA ALA A 87 21.48 -12.59 36.43
C ALA A 87 22.49 -11.43 36.54
N VAL A 88 22.44 -10.48 35.60
CA VAL A 88 23.31 -9.29 35.60
C VAL A 88 22.68 -8.11 36.33
N ASP A 89 21.39 -7.86 36.09
CA ASP A 89 20.67 -6.68 36.53
C ASP A 89 19.16 -6.92 36.61
N SER A 90 18.70 -7.35 37.79
CA SER A 90 17.29 -7.68 38.06
C SER A 90 16.30 -6.53 37.80
N ASN A 91 16.76 -5.28 37.83
CA ASN A 91 15.91 -4.09 37.65
C ASN A 91 15.96 -3.52 36.22
N PHE A 92 16.78 -4.05 35.32
CA PHE A 92 16.97 -3.49 33.96
C PHE A 92 15.66 -3.30 33.18
N LEU A 93 14.80 -4.33 33.13
CA LEU A 93 13.49 -4.24 32.44
C LEU A 93 12.52 -3.28 33.15
N VAL A 94 12.60 -3.19 34.48
CA VAL A 94 11.78 -2.28 35.29
C VAL A 94 12.17 -0.84 35.02
N ARG A 95 13.48 -0.53 35.01
CA ARG A 95 13.99 0.80 34.64
C ARG A 95 13.50 1.25 33.28
N ARG A 96 13.52 0.36 32.28
CA ARG A 96 12.99 0.67 30.94
C ARG A 96 11.50 0.98 30.96
N LYS A 97 10.70 0.24 31.74
CA LYS A 97 9.25 0.45 31.87
C LYS A 97 8.92 1.81 32.50
N TYR A 98 9.74 2.25 33.46
CA TYR A 98 9.53 3.47 34.22
C TYR A 98 10.49 4.61 33.84
N SER A 99 11.10 4.56 32.65
CA SER A 99 12.06 5.58 32.19
C SER A 99 11.44 6.98 32.02
N TRP A 100 10.11 7.08 32.03
CA TRP A 100 9.34 8.32 31.98
C TRP A 100 9.16 8.98 33.36
N VAL A 101 9.45 8.26 34.45
CA VAL A 101 9.28 8.74 35.82
C VAL A 101 10.32 9.82 36.11
N HIS A 102 9.84 11.01 36.45
CA HIS A 102 10.70 12.13 36.81
C HIS A 102 11.11 12.04 38.29
N LYS A 103 12.31 12.50 38.66
CA LYS A 103 12.81 12.48 40.05
C LYS A 103 11.91 13.19 41.08
N LYS A 104 11.05 14.11 40.62
CA LYS A 104 10.09 14.86 41.44
C LYS A 104 8.68 14.24 41.46
N ASP A 105 8.45 13.13 40.76
CA ASP A 105 7.18 12.41 40.81
C ASP A 105 7.11 11.63 42.12
N GLN A 106 6.39 12.20 43.10
CA GLN A 106 6.24 11.61 44.43
C GLN A 106 5.45 10.29 44.40
N GLN A 107 4.54 10.10 43.44
CA GLN A 107 3.70 8.90 43.37
C GLN A 107 4.47 7.68 42.85
N ASN A 108 5.45 7.92 41.97
CA ASN A 108 6.22 6.85 41.34
C ASN A 108 7.70 6.84 41.76
N HIS A 109 8.07 7.53 42.85
CA HIS A 109 9.46 7.75 43.26
C HIS A 109 10.26 6.46 43.44
N GLU A 110 9.62 5.39 43.93
CA GLU A 110 10.21 4.05 44.08
C GLU A 110 10.70 3.43 42.75
N ASN A 111 10.16 3.90 41.62
CA ASN A 111 10.52 3.47 40.27
C ASN A 111 11.54 4.43 39.61
N TRP A 112 12.14 5.35 40.36
CA TRP A 112 13.20 6.22 39.88
C TRP A 112 14.58 5.67 40.26
N TYR A 113 15.44 5.45 39.27
CA TYR A 113 16.70 4.70 39.44
C TYR A 113 17.97 5.51 39.16
N ALA A 114 17.89 6.84 39.13
CA ALA A 114 18.96 7.79 38.78
C ALA A 114 19.55 7.69 37.35
N GLY A 115 19.92 6.49 36.90
CA GLY A 115 20.26 6.16 35.50
C GLY A 115 19.02 5.74 34.69
N VAL A 116 19.10 5.95 33.37
CA VAL A 116 18.03 5.66 32.40
C VAL A 116 18.20 4.27 31.80
N LEU A 117 19.43 3.87 31.45
CA LEU A 117 19.72 2.56 30.85
C LEU A 117 20.36 1.62 31.87
N PHE A 118 21.40 2.10 32.55
CA PHE A 118 22.16 1.38 33.55
C PHE A 118 21.82 1.86 34.96
N ASP A 119 22.33 1.15 35.96
CA ASP A 119 22.13 1.41 37.39
C ASP A 119 22.78 2.72 37.89
N SER A 120 23.55 3.40 37.04
CA SER A 120 24.19 4.67 37.37
C SER A 120 24.29 5.63 36.18
N GLN A 121 24.30 6.93 36.46
CA GLN A 121 24.52 7.97 35.45
C GLN A 121 25.93 7.94 34.86
N ALA A 122 26.92 7.40 35.58
CA ALA A 122 28.27 7.24 35.08
C ALA A 122 28.34 6.17 33.99
N ALA A 123 27.70 5.01 34.23
CA ALA A 123 27.58 3.95 33.25
C ALA A 123 26.80 4.40 32.01
N ASP A 124 25.71 5.14 32.17
CA ASP A 124 24.99 5.74 31.04
C ASP A 124 25.90 6.67 30.20
N LYS A 125 26.70 7.53 30.85
CA LYS A 125 27.62 8.44 30.16
C LYS A 125 28.70 7.68 29.39
N GLU A 126 29.26 6.64 29.99
CA GLU A 126 30.26 5.78 29.34
C GLU A 126 29.64 5.07 28.12
N PHE A 127 28.44 4.52 28.27
CA PHE A 127 27.70 3.91 27.17
C PHE A 127 27.46 4.88 26.01
N TYR A 128 26.99 6.11 26.28
CA TYR A 128 26.76 7.10 25.23
C TYR A 128 28.05 7.64 24.61
N ALA A 129 29.15 7.70 25.37
CA ALA A 129 30.46 8.06 24.83
C ALA A 129 30.99 6.98 23.87
N LYS A 130 30.79 5.71 24.22
CA LYS A 130 31.15 4.55 23.37
C LYS A 130 30.23 4.42 22.15
N TYR A 131 28.93 4.65 22.35
CA TYR A 131 27.89 4.50 21.34
C TYR A 131 27.02 5.77 21.26
N PRO A 132 27.43 6.77 20.44
CA PRO A 132 26.67 8.01 20.29
C PRO A 132 25.23 7.80 19.82
N THR A 133 25.00 6.73 19.07
CA THR A 133 23.66 6.33 18.59
C THR A 133 23.48 4.83 18.70
N ILE A 134 22.22 4.35 18.67
CA ILE A 134 21.90 2.93 18.68
C ILE A 134 22.50 2.14 17.50
N TYR A 135 22.80 2.83 16.40
CA TYR A 135 23.40 2.23 15.21
C TYR A 135 24.89 1.95 15.40
N HIS A 136 25.59 2.77 16.19
CA HIS A 136 26.97 2.47 16.61
C HIS A 136 27.01 1.19 17.45
N LEU A 137 26.04 1.00 18.35
CA LEU A 137 25.92 -0.24 19.12
C LEU A 137 25.63 -1.45 18.22
N ARG A 138 24.65 -1.34 17.30
CA ARG A 138 24.33 -2.42 16.35
C ARG A 138 25.55 -2.81 15.51
N LYS A 139 26.27 -1.82 14.98
CA LYS A 139 27.50 -2.05 14.22
C LYS A 139 28.54 -2.78 15.06
N ALA A 140 28.81 -2.31 16.27
CA ALA A 140 29.76 -2.96 17.17
C ALA A 140 29.38 -4.43 17.42
N LEU A 141 28.12 -4.73 17.71
CA LEU A 141 27.66 -6.11 17.93
C LEU A 141 27.72 -7.01 16.67
N MET A 142 27.73 -6.42 15.46
CA MET A 142 27.91 -7.16 14.21
C MET A 142 29.36 -7.43 13.86
N GLU A 143 30.29 -6.58 14.28
CA GLU A 143 31.72 -6.66 13.89
C GLU A 143 32.61 -7.21 15.01
N ASP A 144 32.31 -6.86 16.27
CA ASP A 144 33.03 -7.33 17.45
C ASP A 144 32.46 -8.69 17.89
N THR A 145 33.30 -9.72 17.75
CA THR A 145 32.97 -11.10 18.11
C THR A 145 33.27 -11.42 19.57
N SER A 146 33.75 -10.44 20.36
CA SER A 146 33.93 -10.61 21.80
C SER A 146 32.59 -10.64 22.56
N LYS A 147 32.63 -11.05 23.83
CA LYS A 147 31.43 -11.09 24.67
C LYS A 147 31.02 -9.68 25.07
N HIS A 148 29.84 -9.25 24.63
CA HIS A 148 29.24 -7.99 25.07
C HIS A 148 28.34 -8.17 26.30
N ASP A 149 28.05 -7.08 26.99
CA ASP A 149 27.06 -7.04 28.06
C ASP A 149 25.67 -7.39 27.49
N ILE A 150 24.98 -8.35 28.11
CA ILE A 150 23.66 -8.82 27.66
C ILE A 150 22.62 -7.68 27.56
N ARG A 151 22.75 -6.62 28.36
CA ARG A 151 21.90 -5.42 28.31
C ARG A 151 22.13 -4.64 27.02
N GLU A 152 23.37 -4.55 26.53
CA GLU A 152 23.70 -3.95 25.24
C GLU A 152 23.08 -4.77 24.08
N VAL A 153 23.26 -6.10 24.11
CA VAL A 153 22.66 -7.02 23.13
C VAL A 153 21.13 -6.85 23.11
N TYR A 154 20.51 -6.82 24.29
CA TYR A 154 19.07 -6.58 24.42
C TYR A 154 18.64 -5.25 23.79
N LEU A 155 19.36 -4.15 24.03
CA LEU A 155 19.00 -2.83 23.51
C LEU A 155 19.01 -2.80 21.97
N ALA A 156 20.01 -3.43 21.34
CA ALA A 156 20.11 -3.53 19.89
C ALA A 156 18.99 -4.39 19.29
N VAL A 157 18.77 -5.59 19.83
CA VAL A 157 17.71 -6.52 19.38
C VAL A 157 16.32 -5.88 19.59
N HIS A 158 16.07 -5.28 20.75
CA HIS A 158 14.82 -4.57 21.05
C HIS A 158 14.59 -3.41 20.07
N HIS A 159 15.63 -2.65 19.71
CA HIS A 159 15.52 -1.59 18.72
C HIS A 159 15.08 -2.12 17.35
N ILE A 160 15.75 -3.17 16.86
CA ILE A 160 15.44 -3.83 15.59
C ILE A 160 13.99 -4.36 15.58
N LEU A 161 13.55 -5.07 16.62
CA LEU A 161 12.19 -5.61 16.69
C LEU A 161 11.10 -4.53 16.83
N LYS A 162 11.42 -3.39 17.48
CA LYS A 162 10.49 -2.26 17.67
C LYS A 162 10.29 -1.47 16.37
N TYR A 163 11.35 -1.34 15.56
CA TYR A 163 11.38 -0.59 14.30
C TYR A 163 11.75 -1.52 13.14
N ARG A 164 11.00 -2.62 13.00
CA ARG A 164 11.37 -3.76 12.14
C ARG A 164 11.19 -3.57 10.62
N GLY A 165 10.98 -2.36 10.12
CA GLY A 165 10.70 -2.13 8.70
C GLY A 165 9.30 -2.59 8.23
N ASN A 166 9.03 -2.38 6.93
CA ASN A 166 7.81 -2.82 6.24
C ASN A 166 7.93 -4.25 5.67
N PHE A 167 6.83 -4.78 5.14
CA PHE A 167 6.68 -6.14 4.59
C PHE A 167 6.13 -6.09 3.17
N LEU A 168 6.52 -5.06 2.39
CA LEU A 168 6.05 -4.88 1.02
C LEU A 168 6.82 -5.80 0.06
N THR A 169 8.12 -5.94 0.26
CA THR A 169 8.96 -6.86 -0.53
C THR A 169 8.86 -8.28 0.02
N GLU A 170 8.48 -9.23 -0.83
CA GLU A 170 8.55 -10.66 -0.54
C GLU A 170 9.97 -11.21 -0.72
N GLY A 171 10.26 -12.35 -0.09
CA GLY A 171 11.54 -13.05 -0.25
C GLY A 171 12.76 -12.36 0.38
N ASP A 172 13.94 -12.78 -0.05
CA ASP A 172 15.23 -12.23 0.38
C ASP A 172 15.56 -10.96 -0.43
N LEU A 173 16.19 -9.98 0.24
CA LEU A 173 16.57 -8.72 -0.38
C LEU A 173 18.09 -8.67 -0.59
N ASN A 174 18.51 -8.44 -1.83
CA ASN A 174 19.88 -8.03 -2.12
C ASN A 174 20.02 -6.51 -1.92
N THR A 175 20.80 -6.09 -0.93
CA THR A 175 21.04 -4.67 -0.63
C THR A 175 21.95 -3.99 -1.65
N ASP A 176 22.72 -4.75 -2.41
CA ASP A 176 23.68 -4.22 -3.38
C ASP A 176 23.00 -3.87 -4.72
N ASP A 177 21.85 -4.48 -4.99
CA ASP A 177 21.09 -4.33 -6.24
C ASP A 177 19.59 -4.14 -5.96
N VAL A 178 19.29 -3.05 -5.26
CA VAL A 178 17.92 -2.75 -4.79
C VAL A 178 17.01 -2.23 -5.92
N PHE A 179 17.58 -1.58 -6.94
CA PHE A 179 16.84 -0.95 -8.03
C PHE A 179 17.33 -1.51 -9.36
N ASP A 180 16.51 -2.34 -9.99
CA ASP A 180 16.76 -2.88 -11.31
C ASP A 180 16.31 -1.88 -12.38
N ASP A 181 17.28 -1.32 -13.10
CA ASP A 181 17.03 -0.35 -14.17
C ASP A 181 16.31 -0.97 -15.38
N ALA A 182 16.44 -2.27 -15.64
CA ALA A 182 15.76 -2.97 -16.73
C ALA A 182 14.29 -3.24 -16.40
N GLU A 183 13.98 -3.77 -15.20
CA GLU A 183 12.60 -3.91 -14.73
C GLU A 183 11.89 -2.54 -14.69
N PHE A 184 12.62 -1.47 -14.33
CA PHE A 184 12.06 -0.13 -14.32
C PHE A 184 11.70 0.36 -15.73
N MET A 185 12.53 0.05 -16.74
CA MET A 185 12.23 0.37 -18.14
C MET A 185 11.05 -0.43 -18.68
N GLU A 186 10.87 -1.67 -18.24
CA GLU A 186 9.69 -2.46 -18.58
C GLU A 186 8.42 -1.80 -18.03
N LEU A 187 8.44 -1.36 -16.77
CA LEU A 187 7.32 -0.61 -16.17
C LEU A 187 7.00 0.68 -16.94
N LEU A 188 8.02 1.41 -17.41
CA LEU A 188 7.79 2.60 -18.24
C LEU A 188 7.05 2.25 -19.53
N ASN A 189 7.41 1.14 -20.17
CA ASN A 189 6.73 0.66 -21.37
C ASN A 189 5.31 0.17 -21.06
N GLU A 190 5.07 -0.51 -19.94
CA GLU A 190 3.71 -0.91 -19.51
C GLU A 190 2.80 0.32 -19.34
N ILE A 191 3.29 1.36 -18.64
CA ILE A 191 2.56 2.62 -18.45
C ILE A 191 2.26 3.30 -19.80
N LEU A 192 3.25 3.34 -20.70
CA LEU A 192 3.07 3.97 -22.02
C LEU A 192 2.12 3.18 -22.90
N ARG A 193 2.16 1.84 -22.88
CA ARG A 193 1.22 1.00 -23.62
C ARG A 193 -0.22 1.28 -23.19
N ASP A 194 -0.48 1.37 -21.89
CA ASP A 194 -1.79 1.74 -21.36
C ASP A 194 -2.21 3.16 -21.81
N ALA A 195 -1.37 4.16 -21.53
CA ALA A 195 -1.67 5.57 -21.79
C ALA A 195 -1.85 5.90 -23.28
N LEU A 196 -1.14 5.19 -24.17
CA LEU A 196 -1.21 5.34 -25.62
C LEU A 196 -2.22 4.40 -26.26
N ARG A 197 -2.77 3.43 -25.51
CA ARG A 197 -3.62 2.33 -26.02
C ARG A 197 -2.91 1.55 -27.14
N ALA A 198 -1.62 1.28 -26.95
CA ALA A 198 -0.79 0.54 -27.89
C ALA A 198 -0.99 -0.98 -27.77
N GLU A 199 -0.51 -1.74 -28.74
CA GLU A 199 -0.52 -3.21 -28.69
C GLU A 199 0.45 -3.72 -27.60
N GLU A 200 0.17 -4.88 -27.01
CA GLU A 200 0.95 -5.44 -25.89
C GLU A 200 2.44 -5.61 -26.21
N GLU A 201 2.76 -5.90 -27.49
CA GLU A 201 4.12 -6.14 -27.98
C GLU A 201 4.88 -4.85 -28.31
N SER A 202 4.23 -3.67 -28.23
CA SER A 202 4.88 -2.41 -28.56
C SER A 202 5.90 -1.99 -27.49
N GLU A 203 7.10 -1.66 -27.95
CA GLU A 203 8.15 -1.04 -27.16
C GLU A 203 8.21 0.45 -27.53
N CYS A 204 7.57 1.29 -26.71
CA CYS A 204 7.45 2.72 -26.98
C CYS A 204 8.78 3.45 -26.73
N VAL A 205 9.56 2.98 -25.76
CA VAL A 205 10.79 3.62 -25.30
C VAL A 205 11.85 2.59 -24.92
N SER A 206 13.12 3.00 -25.02
CA SER A 206 14.25 2.22 -24.52
C SER A 206 15.25 3.08 -23.75
N ALA A 207 16.08 2.41 -22.96
CA ALA A 207 17.16 3.08 -22.26
C ALA A 207 18.26 3.49 -23.23
N ARG A 208 18.72 4.75 -23.14
CA ARG A 208 19.91 5.17 -23.88
C ARG A 208 21.12 4.36 -23.41
N THR A 209 21.94 3.86 -24.33
CA THR A 209 23.11 3.02 -24.03
C THR A 209 24.01 3.61 -22.94
N GLY A 210 24.29 2.82 -21.91
CA GLY A 210 25.16 3.22 -20.78
C GLY A 210 24.47 4.05 -19.69
N THR A 211 23.15 4.24 -19.78
CA THR A 211 22.36 4.95 -18.77
C THR A 211 22.11 4.05 -17.56
N VAL A 212 22.30 4.61 -16.36
CA VAL A 212 21.92 4.02 -15.07
C VAL A 212 20.93 5.00 -14.42
N TYR A 213 19.62 4.75 -14.55
CA TYR A 213 18.59 5.69 -14.07
C TYR A 213 18.65 5.81 -12.56
N SER A 214 18.91 4.72 -11.85
CA SER A 214 19.03 4.72 -10.40
C SER A 214 20.09 5.72 -9.90
N ASP A 215 21.17 5.96 -10.66
CA ASP A 215 22.21 6.94 -10.33
C ASP A 215 21.79 8.37 -10.68
N ILE A 216 21.14 8.58 -11.84
CA ILE A 216 20.59 9.89 -12.22
C ILE A 216 19.54 10.35 -11.20
N LEU A 217 18.64 9.45 -10.82
CA LEU A 217 17.53 9.70 -9.91
C LEU A 217 17.97 9.88 -8.44
N ASN A 218 19.18 9.45 -8.07
CA ASN A 218 19.78 9.68 -6.75
C ASN A 218 20.94 10.68 -6.74
N ASN A 219 21.20 11.38 -7.86
CA ASN A 219 22.27 12.35 -7.96
C ASN A 219 22.05 13.55 -7.03
N SER A 220 22.81 13.62 -5.93
CA SER A 220 22.72 14.68 -4.92
C SER A 220 23.11 16.08 -5.42
N ARG A 221 23.76 16.18 -6.58
CA ARG A 221 24.14 17.46 -7.21
C ARG A 221 22.97 18.15 -7.92
N MET A 222 21.83 17.48 -8.01
CA MET A 222 20.62 17.97 -8.66
C MET A 222 19.44 17.88 -7.68
N ASN A 223 18.61 18.91 -7.67
CA ASN A 223 17.33 18.83 -6.96
C ASN A 223 16.39 17.81 -7.63
N ARG A 224 15.29 17.47 -6.95
CA ARG A 224 14.32 16.46 -7.42
C ARG A 224 13.85 16.72 -8.85
N THR A 225 13.50 17.96 -9.18
CA THR A 225 13.00 18.33 -10.50
C THR A 225 14.07 18.14 -11.57
N GLY A 226 15.30 18.59 -11.32
CA GLY A 226 16.40 18.41 -12.26
C GLY A 226 16.74 16.93 -12.49
N ARG A 227 16.67 16.09 -11.45
CA ARG A 227 16.85 14.64 -11.58
C ARG A 227 15.78 14.01 -12.48
N ALA A 228 14.52 14.41 -12.29
CA ALA A 228 13.42 13.91 -13.12
C ALA A 228 13.56 14.34 -14.60
N GLU A 229 13.99 15.57 -14.84
CA GLU A 229 14.23 16.08 -16.21
C GLU A 229 15.40 15.36 -16.88
N ALA A 230 16.53 15.22 -16.20
CA ALA A 230 17.69 14.50 -16.75
C ALA A 230 17.39 13.02 -17.02
N ALA A 231 16.60 12.36 -16.17
CA ALA A 231 16.18 10.98 -16.40
C ALA A 231 15.25 10.88 -17.62
N ALA A 232 14.29 11.80 -17.78
CA ALA A 232 13.43 11.84 -18.95
C ALA A 232 14.22 12.06 -20.26
N ASP A 233 15.23 12.94 -20.23
CA ASP A 233 16.07 13.24 -21.40
C ASP A 233 17.03 12.09 -21.76
N ALA A 234 17.23 11.12 -20.85
CA ALA A 234 18.03 9.93 -21.04
C ALA A 234 17.23 8.71 -21.57
N VAL A 235 15.93 8.87 -21.84
CA VAL A 235 15.08 7.86 -22.49
C VAL A 235 15.04 8.13 -24.00
N ASP A 236 15.27 7.10 -24.81
CA ASP A 236 15.12 7.20 -26.26
C ASP A 236 13.70 6.77 -26.66
N ILE A 237 13.02 7.59 -27.46
CA ILE A 237 11.64 7.33 -27.93
C ILE A 237 11.71 6.57 -29.25
N LEU A 238 11.08 5.41 -29.30
CA LEU A 238 11.11 4.52 -30.46
C LEU A 238 9.84 4.69 -31.32
N GLU A 239 8.66 4.62 -30.68
CA GLU A 239 7.36 4.66 -31.35
C GLU A 239 6.36 5.57 -30.61
N GLY A 240 5.39 6.15 -31.34
CA GLY A 240 4.30 6.96 -30.78
C GLY A 240 4.51 8.48 -30.83
N ASP A 241 3.56 9.24 -30.26
CA ASP A 241 3.63 10.71 -30.22
C ASP A 241 4.69 11.17 -29.20
N SER A 242 5.85 11.55 -29.71
CA SER A 242 6.98 12.05 -28.92
C SER A 242 6.60 13.14 -27.91
N LYS A 243 5.68 14.05 -28.23
CA LYS A 243 5.28 15.13 -27.30
C LYS A 243 4.46 14.59 -26.13
N LEU A 244 3.58 13.63 -26.40
CA LEU A 244 2.76 12.98 -25.39
C LEU A 244 3.63 12.07 -24.50
N ILE A 245 4.48 11.24 -25.11
CA ILE A 245 5.42 10.36 -24.39
C ILE A 245 6.33 11.17 -23.46
N THR A 246 6.91 12.26 -23.95
CA THR A 246 7.75 13.13 -23.12
C THR A 246 6.99 13.70 -21.91
N LYS A 247 5.69 14.03 -22.07
CA LYS A 247 4.86 14.49 -20.95
C LYS A 247 4.63 13.37 -19.95
N ILE A 248 4.29 12.17 -20.40
CA ILE A 248 4.07 11.00 -19.53
C ILE A 248 5.35 10.67 -18.76
N LEU A 249 6.49 10.53 -19.44
CA LEU A 249 7.79 10.28 -18.82
C LEU A 249 8.12 11.31 -17.74
N LYS A 250 7.95 12.61 -18.02
CA LYS A 250 8.18 13.67 -17.02
C LYS A 250 7.25 13.55 -15.80
N ALA A 251 6.01 13.10 -15.97
CA ALA A 251 5.11 12.86 -14.84
C ALA A 251 5.55 11.65 -14.01
N VAL A 252 5.92 10.54 -14.66
CA VAL A 252 6.43 9.33 -14.00
C VAL A 252 7.71 9.62 -13.23
N PHE A 253 8.70 10.26 -13.86
CA PHE A 253 9.96 10.59 -13.18
C PHE A 253 9.77 11.59 -12.03
N LYS A 254 8.83 12.54 -12.13
CA LYS A 254 8.47 13.41 -11.00
C LYS A 254 7.89 12.62 -9.83
N ALA A 255 7.04 11.63 -10.09
CA ALA A 255 6.49 10.77 -9.05
C ALA A 255 7.60 9.99 -8.32
N ILE A 256 8.52 9.38 -9.06
CA ILE A 256 9.61 8.55 -8.51
C ILE A 256 10.64 9.33 -7.70
N VAL A 257 10.91 10.60 -8.03
CA VAL A 257 11.77 11.44 -7.19
C VAL A 257 11.07 11.97 -5.93
N GLY A 258 9.77 11.65 -5.77
CA GLY A 258 8.96 12.02 -4.61
C GLY A 258 8.30 13.40 -4.70
N ASN A 259 7.99 13.87 -5.91
CA ASN A 259 7.08 15.01 -6.10
C ASN A 259 5.62 14.53 -6.19
N ALA A 260 4.66 15.46 -6.27
CA ALA A 260 3.25 15.13 -6.43
C ALA A 260 3.01 14.27 -7.70
N VAL A 261 2.21 13.23 -7.56
CA VAL A 261 1.89 12.27 -8.62
C VAL A 261 0.71 12.82 -9.43
N ASP A 262 0.84 12.87 -10.76
CA ASP A 262 -0.24 13.31 -11.66
C ASP A 262 -0.75 12.11 -12.47
N LEU A 263 -1.65 11.33 -11.88
CA LEU A 263 -2.18 10.11 -12.51
C LEU A 263 -2.96 10.41 -13.80
N VAL A 264 -3.59 11.59 -13.87
CA VAL A 264 -4.27 12.07 -15.09
C VAL A 264 -3.28 12.19 -16.23
N GLN A 265 -2.08 12.71 -15.97
CA GLN A 265 -1.03 12.83 -16.99
C GLN A 265 -0.34 11.50 -17.27
N ILE A 266 -0.11 10.65 -16.27
CA ILE A 266 0.55 9.36 -16.42
C ILE A 266 -0.25 8.43 -17.34
N PHE A 267 -1.57 8.31 -17.09
CA PHE A 267 -2.45 7.42 -17.87
C PHE A 267 -3.22 8.14 -18.98
N ASN A 268 -2.88 9.41 -19.26
CA ASN A 268 -3.51 10.21 -20.32
C ASN A 268 -5.06 10.21 -20.25
N LEU A 269 -5.61 10.43 -19.06
CA LEU A 269 -7.05 10.36 -18.81
C LEU A 269 -7.74 11.62 -19.36
N THR A 270 -8.47 11.50 -20.47
CA THR A 270 -9.10 12.64 -21.18
C THR A 270 -10.50 12.99 -20.67
N ASP A 271 -11.23 12.02 -20.11
CA ASP A 271 -12.68 12.12 -19.85
C ASP A 271 -13.01 12.03 -18.36
N VAL A 272 -12.25 12.74 -17.53
CA VAL A 272 -12.43 12.74 -16.07
C VAL A 272 -13.00 14.08 -15.60
N ASP A 273 -13.97 14.03 -14.67
CA ASP A 273 -14.52 15.22 -14.03
C ASP A 273 -13.42 16.06 -13.35
N LYS A 274 -13.60 17.38 -13.31
CA LYS A 274 -12.59 18.31 -12.78
C LYS A 274 -12.27 18.09 -11.29
N GLU A 275 -13.24 17.72 -10.47
CA GLU A 275 -13.00 17.48 -9.05
C GLU A 275 -12.29 16.15 -8.84
N ILE A 276 -12.69 15.10 -9.57
CA ILE A 276 -12.00 13.80 -9.57
C ILE A 276 -10.56 13.96 -10.06
N ALA A 277 -10.33 14.70 -11.13
CA ALA A 277 -9.01 14.98 -11.67
C ALA A 277 -8.10 15.72 -10.68
N LYS A 278 -8.66 16.53 -9.77
CA LYS A 278 -7.88 17.14 -8.67
C LYS A 278 -7.51 16.11 -7.63
N GLU A 279 -8.43 15.22 -7.23
CA GLU A 279 -8.12 14.14 -6.28
C GLU A 279 -7.00 13.24 -6.82
N LEU A 280 -7.06 12.83 -8.09
CA LEU A 280 -6.02 12.04 -8.78
C LEU A 280 -4.62 12.69 -8.82
N LYS A 281 -4.52 13.98 -8.51
CA LYS A 281 -3.25 14.75 -8.44
C LYS A 281 -2.76 14.99 -7.01
N LYS A 282 -3.50 14.57 -5.99
CA LYS A 282 -3.12 14.73 -4.58
C LYS A 282 -2.19 13.63 -4.08
N LEU A 283 -2.13 12.49 -4.79
CA LEU A 283 -1.30 11.37 -4.38
C LEU A 283 0.17 11.78 -4.29
N ASN A 284 0.83 11.39 -3.21
CA ASN A 284 2.25 11.68 -2.99
C ASN A 284 2.90 10.48 -2.28
N PHE A 285 3.89 9.88 -2.93
CA PHE A 285 4.61 8.72 -2.39
C PHE A 285 5.41 9.01 -1.10
N THR A 286 5.70 10.29 -0.82
CA THR A 286 6.34 10.70 0.44
C THR A 286 5.36 10.82 1.62
N SER A 287 4.05 10.68 1.37
CA SER A 287 3.01 10.86 2.39
C SER A 287 3.14 9.81 3.50
N ALA A 288 3.00 10.24 4.76
CA ALA A 288 2.95 9.34 5.90
C ALA A 288 1.64 8.53 5.97
N THR A 289 0.62 8.96 5.22
CA THR A 289 -0.70 8.31 5.07
C THR A 289 -0.87 7.68 3.69
N TYR A 290 0.22 7.43 2.94
CA TYR A 290 0.19 6.90 1.58
C TYR A 290 -0.76 5.69 1.44
N ASP A 291 -0.71 4.73 2.36
CA ASP A 291 -1.58 3.54 2.34
C ASP A 291 -3.08 3.88 2.33
N ASP A 292 -3.49 4.92 3.07
CA ASP A 292 -4.89 5.38 3.09
C ASP A 292 -5.18 6.26 1.86
N ASP A 293 -4.24 7.13 1.49
CA ASP A 293 -4.35 8.03 0.34
C ASP A 293 -4.54 7.24 -0.97
N VAL A 294 -3.74 6.20 -1.21
CA VAL A 294 -3.80 5.38 -2.43
C VAL A 294 -5.09 4.57 -2.50
N GLN A 295 -5.59 4.06 -1.36
CA GLN A 295 -6.85 3.32 -1.29
C GLN A 295 -8.04 4.23 -1.56
N ASN A 296 -8.01 5.47 -1.06
CA ASN A 296 -9.02 6.48 -1.37
C ASN A 296 -9.02 6.82 -2.88
N ILE A 297 -7.84 6.89 -3.51
CA ILE A 297 -7.71 7.09 -4.96
C ILE A 297 -8.28 5.90 -5.74
N PHE A 298 -7.94 4.67 -5.36
CA PHE A 298 -8.45 3.46 -6.01
C PHE A 298 -9.97 3.34 -5.85
N GLY A 299 -10.50 3.69 -4.66
CA GLY A 299 -11.92 3.71 -4.37
C GLY A 299 -12.76 4.72 -5.18
N LEU A 300 -12.13 5.63 -5.94
CA LEU A 300 -12.86 6.49 -6.89
C LEU A 300 -13.43 5.69 -8.08
N GLY A 301 -12.87 4.50 -8.37
CA GLY A 301 -13.34 3.62 -9.45
C GLY A 301 -13.10 4.18 -10.86
N VAL A 302 -12.13 5.10 -10.99
CA VAL A 302 -11.79 5.78 -12.26
C VAL A 302 -10.62 5.11 -12.97
N LEU A 303 -9.72 4.50 -12.20
CA LEU A 303 -8.59 3.74 -12.72
C LEU A 303 -9.02 2.30 -12.99
N SER A 304 -8.52 1.68 -14.06
CA SER A 304 -8.67 0.25 -14.28
C SER A 304 -7.83 -0.55 -13.27
N ASP A 305 -8.14 -1.84 -13.11
CA ASP A 305 -7.35 -2.76 -12.27
C ASP A 305 -5.86 -2.74 -12.68
N GLU A 306 -5.60 -2.81 -14.00
CA GLU A 306 -4.26 -2.70 -14.58
C GLU A 306 -3.56 -1.38 -14.19
N GLN A 307 -4.26 -0.25 -14.26
CA GLN A 307 -3.71 1.04 -13.85
C GLN A 307 -3.41 1.10 -12.35
N THR A 308 -4.26 0.51 -11.50
CA THR A 308 -3.98 0.44 -10.06
C THR A 308 -2.78 -0.44 -9.73
N GLU A 309 -2.57 -1.53 -10.48
CA GLU A 309 -1.36 -2.36 -10.38
C GLU A 309 -0.11 -1.57 -10.78
N LEU A 310 -0.17 -0.84 -11.91
CA LEU A 310 0.93 0.01 -12.38
C LEU A 310 1.30 1.11 -11.37
N VAL A 311 0.31 1.72 -10.69
CA VAL A 311 0.57 2.68 -9.60
C VAL A 311 1.28 2.01 -8.42
N THR A 312 0.91 0.77 -8.09
CA THR A 312 1.54 -0.01 -7.02
C THR A 312 2.99 -0.34 -7.36
N LYS A 313 3.26 -0.88 -8.55
CA LYS A 313 4.63 -1.12 -9.07
C LYS A 313 5.46 0.18 -9.07
N LEU A 314 4.86 1.30 -9.49
CA LEU A 314 5.53 2.59 -9.51
C LEU A 314 5.95 3.06 -8.09
N TYR A 315 5.10 2.83 -7.09
CA TYR A 315 5.44 3.09 -5.68
C TYR A 315 6.53 2.15 -5.15
N GLU A 316 6.56 0.90 -5.59
CA GLU A 316 7.64 -0.03 -5.26
C GLU A 316 8.98 0.47 -5.77
N PHE A 317 9.07 0.95 -7.02
CA PHE A 317 10.28 1.55 -7.57
C PHE A 317 10.69 2.84 -6.84
N TYR A 318 9.71 3.68 -6.45
CA TYR A 318 9.98 4.80 -5.55
C TYR A 318 10.63 4.31 -4.25
N SER A 319 10.07 3.28 -3.62
CA SER A 319 10.56 2.72 -2.36
C SER A 319 11.97 2.12 -2.50
N LYS A 320 12.23 1.37 -3.58
CA LYS A 320 13.55 0.86 -3.97
C LYS A 320 14.56 2.00 -4.13
N LEU A 321 14.19 3.08 -4.82
CA LEU A 321 15.06 4.25 -5.00
C LEU A 321 15.38 4.94 -3.68
N VAL A 322 14.38 5.15 -2.82
CA VAL A 322 14.59 5.75 -1.48
C VAL A 322 15.48 4.85 -0.63
N LEU A 323 15.31 3.52 -0.69
CA LEU A 323 16.17 2.58 0.03
C LEU A 323 17.63 2.66 -0.46
N LYS A 324 17.86 2.62 -1.78
CA LYS A 324 19.20 2.82 -2.37
C LYS A 324 19.84 4.13 -1.91
N ARG A 325 19.05 5.21 -1.84
CA ARG A 325 19.52 6.51 -1.33
C ARG A 325 19.83 6.51 0.16
N ILE A 326 19.06 5.78 0.97
CA ILE A 326 19.32 5.66 2.42
C ILE A 326 20.60 4.85 2.64
N LEU A 327 20.75 3.72 1.96
CA LEU A 327 21.92 2.84 2.07
C LEU A 327 23.18 3.48 1.47
N GLY A 328 23.06 4.24 0.39
CA GLY A 328 24.20 4.80 -0.31
C GLY A 328 25.15 3.71 -0.80
N SER A 329 26.42 3.79 -0.43
CA SER A 329 27.43 2.75 -0.71
C SER A 329 27.58 1.73 0.42
N TYR A 330 26.70 1.73 1.42
CA TYR A 330 26.77 0.84 2.58
C TYR A 330 25.85 -0.35 2.43
N THR A 331 26.32 -1.51 2.87
CA THR A 331 25.55 -2.77 2.83
C THR A 331 24.65 -2.93 4.06
N THR A 332 24.99 -2.27 5.18
CA THR A 332 24.17 -2.32 6.40
C THR A 332 23.47 -0.99 6.66
N PHE A 333 22.27 -1.07 7.24
CA PHE A 333 21.52 0.12 7.62
C PHE A 333 22.24 0.89 8.73
N SER A 334 22.88 0.20 9.67
CA SER A 334 23.63 0.83 10.74
C SER A 334 24.80 1.66 10.22
N ASP A 335 25.56 1.18 9.23
CA ASP A 335 26.63 1.95 8.59
C ASP A 335 26.12 3.22 7.91
N ALA A 336 25.04 3.09 7.13
CA ALA A 336 24.39 4.23 6.49
C ALA A 336 23.92 5.28 7.51
N GLN A 337 23.32 4.84 8.62
CA GLN A 337 22.86 5.73 9.68
C GLN A 337 24.02 6.38 10.45
N ILE A 338 25.15 5.69 10.62
CA ILE A 338 26.37 6.26 11.21
C ILE A 338 26.96 7.32 10.27
N SER A 339 27.02 7.04 8.97
CA SER A 339 27.46 8.02 7.97
C SER A 339 26.58 9.29 7.98
N SER A 340 25.26 9.11 8.07
CA SER A 340 24.32 10.22 8.26
C SER A 340 24.61 11.04 9.52
N TYR A 341 24.95 10.40 10.63
CA TYR A 341 25.32 11.08 11.88
C TYR A 341 26.62 11.89 11.73
N GLU A 342 27.64 11.34 11.09
CA GLU A 342 28.89 12.05 10.84
C GLU A 342 28.70 13.23 9.88
N ALA A 343 27.90 13.05 8.80
CA ALA A 343 27.54 14.13 7.89
C ALA A 343 26.82 15.27 8.63
N HIS A 344 25.87 14.94 9.52
CA HIS A 344 25.20 15.92 10.37
C HIS A 344 26.22 16.71 11.21
N LYS A 345 27.12 16.01 11.90
CA LYS A 345 28.14 16.61 12.76
C LYS A 345 29.07 17.55 11.99
N GLN A 346 29.51 17.13 10.80
CA GLN A 346 30.36 17.93 9.92
C GLN A 346 29.63 19.19 9.42
N ASN A 347 28.38 19.04 8.96
CA ASN A 347 27.57 20.17 8.53
C ASN A 347 27.33 21.14 9.67
N LEU A 348 26.99 20.65 10.87
CA LEU A 348 26.76 21.52 12.02
C LEU A 348 28.02 22.32 12.39
N ALA A 349 29.20 21.69 12.34
CA ALA A 349 30.48 22.37 12.56
C ALA A 349 30.74 23.45 11.50
N TYR A 350 30.51 23.15 10.21
CA TYR A 350 30.66 24.09 9.10
C TYR A 350 29.74 25.31 9.28
N PHE A 351 28.44 25.10 9.50
CA PHE A 351 27.48 26.19 9.63
C PHE A 351 27.66 26.99 10.92
N THR A 352 28.14 26.37 12.00
CA THR A 352 28.50 27.10 13.23
C THR A 352 29.68 28.05 12.97
N ALA A 353 30.69 27.60 12.22
CA ALA A 353 31.83 28.44 11.85
C ALA A 353 31.41 29.56 10.89
N LEU A 354 30.59 29.24 9.88
CA LEU A 354 30.06 30.22 8.93
C LEU A 354 29.21 31.30 9.63
N ALA A 355 28.30 30.89 10.52
CA ALA A 355 27.49 31.81 11.31
C ALA A 355 28.36 32.74 12.17
N ALA A 356 29.44 32.22 12.77
CA ALA A 356 30.38 33.03 13.53
C ALA A 356 31.13 34.06 12.64
N GLN A 357 31.55 33.66 11.45
CA GLN A 357 32.18 34.57 10.47
C GLN A 357 31.23 35.69 10.03
N GLN A 358 29.94 35.40 9.92
CA GLN A 358 28.89 36.36 9.58
C GLN A 358 28.33 37.13 10.79
N ASN A 359 29.00 37.06 11.96
CA ASN A 359 28.59 37.72 13.21
C ASN A 359 27.17 37.37 13.69
N VAL A 360 26.67 36.18 13.38
CA VAL A 360 25.40 35.69 13.91
C VAL A 360 25.59 35.24 15.36
N GLU A 361 24.74 35.76 16.27
CA GLU A 361 24.78 35.38 17.68
C GLU A 361 24.51 33.88 17.87
N LYS A 362 25.23 33.21 18.77
CA LYS A 362 25.04 31.77 19.07
C LYS A 362 23.59 31.39 19.39
N LYS A 363 22.85 32.23 20.12
CA LYS A 363 21.44 32.01 20.43
C LYS A 363 20.54 32.15 19.20
N ALA A 364 20.87 33.06 18.29
CA ALA A 364 20.16 33.19 17.02
C ALA A 364 20.39 31.94 16.16
N PHE A 365 21.65 31.51 16.00
CA PHE A 365 21.97 30.28 15.26
C PHE A 365 21.28 29.04 15.85
N SER A 366 21.25 28.91 17.19
CA SER A 366 20.56 27.79 17.84
C SER A 366 19.07 27.77 17.49
N ARG A 367 18.40 28.94 17.47
CA ARG A 367 16.99 29.05 17.05
C ARG A 367 16.79 28.72 15.56
N MET A 368 17.70 29.17 14.69
CA MET A 368 17.68 28.82 13.26
C MET A 368 17.76 27.29 13.08
N TYR A 369 18.73 26.67 13.76
CA TYR A 369 18.97 25.22 13.71
C TYR A 369 17.78 24.42 14.26
N GLU A 370 17.27 24.78 15.44
CA GLU A 370 16.05 24.19 16.02
C GLU A 370 14.84 24.36 15.09
N GLY A 371 14.71 25.55 14.48
CA GLY A 371 13.66 25.85 13.51
C GLY A 371 13.72 24.95 12.28
N LEU A 372 14.92 24.66 11.75
CA LEU A 372 15.10 23.75 10.63
C LEU A 372 14.76 22.29 10.99
N LEU A 373 14.95 21.92 12.26
CA LEU A 373 14.61 20.59 12.77
C LEU A 373 13.14 20.44 13.21
N SER A 374 12.37 21.53 13.21
CA SER A 374 10.98 21.59 13.68
C SER A 374 10.01 20.74 12.84
N SER A 375 8.98 20.23 13.50
CA SER A 375 7.86 19.55 12.84
C SER A 375 6.89 20.53 12.15
N SER A 376 6.84 21.81 12.56
CA SER A 376 6.02 22.84 11.89
C SER A 376 6.65 23.22 10.55
N GLU A 377 5.84 23.17 9.50
CA GLU A 377 6.26 23.51 8.14
C GLU A 377 6.61 25.00 8.02
N GLU A 378 5.83 25.88 8.67
CA GLU A 378 6.07 27.33 8.67
C GLU A 378 7.40 27.67 9.34
N THR A 379 7.65 27.08 10.50
CA THR A 379 8.91 27.27 11.24
C THR A 379 10.10 26.79 10.42
N ARG A 380 9.95 25.63 9.75
CA ARG A 380 11.00 25.07 8.90
C ARG A 380 11.26 25.94 7.68
N LYS A 381 10.22 26.43 7.01
CA LYS A 381 10.33 27.35 5.85
C LYS A 381 11.03 28.65 6.24
N ALA A 382 10.74 29.20 7.41
CA ALA A 382 11.42 30.39 7.91
C ALA A 382 12.92 30.11 8.12
N ALA A 383 13.26 29.04 8.83
CA ALA A 383 14.65 28.64 9.05
C ALA A 383 15.40 28.34 7.74
N LYS A 384 14.75 27.70 6.75
CA LYS A 384 15.34 27.48 5.41
C LYS A 384 15.79 28.77 4.76
N LYS A 385 14.99 29.84 4.84
CA LYS A 385 15.35 31.15 4.29
C LYS A 385 16.58 31.75 5.00
N GLU A 386 16.67 31.59 6.32
CA GLU A 386 17.80 32.09 7.09
C GLU A 386 19.10 31.33 6.74
N PHE A 387 19.05 30.00 6.59
CA PHE A 387 20.20 29.22 6.11
C PHE A 387 20.58 29.53 4.66
N ALA A 388 19.60 29.75 3.78
CA ALA A 388 19.87 30.20 2.41
C ALA A 388 20.58 31.56 2.38
N THR A 389 20.24 32.47 3.31
CA THR A 389 20.90 33.77 3.46
C THR A 389 22.37 33.60 3.90
N LEU A 390 22.65 32.66 4.81
CA LEU A 390 24.03 32.34 5.20
C LEU A 390 24.85 31.79 4.01
N LEU A 391 24.25 30.91 3.20
CA LEU A 391 24.91 30.35 2.02
C LEU A 391 25.16 31.39 0.93
N ALA A 392 24.26 32.35 0.75
CA ALA A 392 24.41 33.43 -0.23
C ALA A 392 25.66 34.30 0.01
N ALA A 393 26.16 34.35 1.25
CA ALA A 393 27.37 35.07 1.61
C ALA A 393 28.67 34.30 1.30
N VAL A 394 28.58 33.04 0.89
CA VAL A 394 29.70 32.18 0.46
C VAL A 394 29.80 32.22 -1.08
N PRO A 395 31.02 32.24 -1.68
CA PRO A 395 31.18 32.14 -3.12
C PRO A 395 30.43 30.94 -3.72
N GLU A 396 29.95 31.09 -4.96
CA GLU A 396 29.27 30.02 -5.67
C GLU A 396 30.27 28.97 -6.14
N ASP A 397 30.30 27.83 -5.47
CA ASP A 397 31.10 26.66 -5.81
C ASP A 397 30.27 25.36 -5.71
N ALA A 398 30.91 24.22 -6.02
CA ALA A 398 30.24 22.93 -5.98
C ALA A 398 29.71 22.57 -4.58
N GLN A 399 30.44 22.95 -3.52
CA GLN A 399 30.05 22.65 -2.15
C GLN A 399 28.84 23.46 -1.71
N ARG A 400 28.79 24.76 -2.05
CA ARG A 400 27.62 25.61 -1.82
C ARG A 400 26.40 25.05 -2.53
N LYS A 401 26.53 24.63 -3.79
CA LYS A 401 25.42 24.03 -4.56
C LYS A 401 24.91 22.74 -3.91
N ASP A 402 25.81 21.89 -3.40
CA ASP A 402 25.43 20.68 -2.67
C ASP A 402 24.66 21.02 -1.38
N PHE A 403 25.06 22.07 -0.65
CA PHE A 403 24.32 22.54 0.53
C PHE A 403 22.96 23.16 0.18
N GLU A 404 22.86 23.91 -0.92
CA GLU A 404 21.60 24.48 -1.40
C GLU A 404 20.60 23.37 -1.76
N ASN A 405 21.04 22.34 -2.50
CA ASN A 405 20.23 21.16 -2.81
C ASN A 405 19.82 20.42 -1.53
N ALA A 406 20.75 20.20 -0.60
CA ALA A 406 20.46 19.54 0.67
C ALA A 406 19.47 20.34 1.54
N LEU A 407 19.54 21.68 1.49
CA LEU A 407 18.62 22.56 2.21
C LEU A 407 17.21 22.53 1.58
N GLU A 408 17.12 22.54 0.25
CA GLU A 408 15.86 22.39 -0.48
C GLU A 408 15.16 21.08 -0.07
N GLU A 409 15.92 19.99 -0.01
CA GLU A 409 15.42 18.63 0.28
C GLU A 409 15.27 18.27 1.76
N ASP A 410 15.41 19.22 2.69
CA ASP A 410 15.34 18.98 4.16
C ASP A 410 16.42 18.00 4.69
N ARG A 411 17.57 17.95 4.01
CA ARG A 411 18.68 17.01 4.25
C ARG A 411 19.97 17.67 4.71
N LEU A 412 19.98 18.99 4.93
CA LEU A 412 21.18 19.71 5.40
C LEU A 412 21.71 19.17 6.74
N PHE A 413 20.82 18.83 7.67
CA PHE A 413 21.15 18.19 8.94
C PHE A 413 20.38 16.88 9.06
N PRO A 414 20.87 15.81 8.42
CA PRO A 414 20.11 14.58 8.29
C PRO A 414 19.86 13.96 9.66
N LYS A 415 18.61 13.53 9.89
CA LYS A 415 18.18 12.86 11.12
C LYS A 415 18.14 11.36 10.86
N GLN A 416 18.53 10.56 11.84
CA GLN A 416 18.50 9.09 11.71
C GLN A 416 17.08 8.48 11.82
N ARG A 417 16.09 9.29 12.23
CA ARG A 417 14.68 8.89 12.34
C ARG A 417 13.83 9.88 11.57
N THR A 418 13.41 9.48 10.37
CA THR A 418 12.58 10.26 9.45
C THR A 418 11.40 9.43 8.97
N SER A 419 10.44 10.06 8.29
CA SER A 419 9.36 9.38 7.58
C SER A 419 9.88 8.43 6.51
N ASP A 420 10.96 8.80 5.81
CA ASP A 420 11.61 7.99 4.76
C ASP A 420 12.02 6.60 5.28
N ASN A 421 12.33 6.45 6.57
CA ASN A 421 12.64 5.13 7.14
C ASN A 421 11.46 4.14 7.07
N GLY A 422 10.24 4.60 6.76
CA GLY A 422 9.08 3.75 6.55
C GLY A 422 9.21 2.82 5.34
N VAL A 423 9.98 3.22 4.32
CA VAL A 423 10.22 2.40 3.11
C VAL A 423 11.23 1.29 3.33
N VAL A 424 11.95 1.30 4.47
CA VAL A 424 12.99 0.30 4.75
C VAL A 424 12.32 -1.06 5.01
N PRO A 425 12.61 -2.08 4.18
CA PRO A 425 12.01 -3.39 4.32
C PRO A 425 12.65 -4.15 5.48
N TYR A 426 11.91 -5.09 6.07
CA TYR A 426 12.35 -5.79 7.28
C TYR A 426 13.63 -6.60 7.07
N GLN A 427 13.89 -7.06 5.83
CA GLN A 427 15.04 -7.86 5.43
C GLN A 427 16.36 -7.17 5.77
N VAL A 428 16.44 -5.85 5.58
CA VAL A 428 17.65 -5.06 5.91
C VAL A 428 17.97 -5.15 7.41
N HIS A 429 16.94 -5.08 8.26
CA HIS A 429 17.12 -5.22 9.70
C HIS A 429 17.35 -6.67 10.14
N LEU A 430 16.78 -7.62 9.40
CA LEU A 430 16.99 -9.05 9.64
C LEU A 430 18.45 -9.45 9.42
N GLN A 431 19.10 -8.96 8.36
CA GLN A 431 20.52 -9.25 8.09
C GLN A 431 21.42 -8.81 9.26
N GLU A 432 21.17 -7.64 9.84
CA GLU A 432 21.90 -7.17 11.01
C GLU A 432 21.57 -7.97 12.27
N LEU A 433 20.28 -8.26 12.49
CA LEU A 433 19.84 -9.07 13.62
C LEU A 433 20.51 -10.45 13.59
N HIS A 434 20.54 -11.09 12.42
CA HIS A 434 21.17 -12.39 12.22
C HIS A 434 22.63 -12.38 12.65
N LYS A 435 23.43 -11.40 12.18
CA LYS A 435 24.84 -11.24 12.56
C LYS A 435 25.03 -11.03 14.06
N ILE A 436 24.20 -10.18 14.67
CA ILE A 436 24.24 -9.92 16.12
C ILE A 436 23.97 -11.20 16.92
N LEU A 437 22.94 -11.97 16.53
CA LEU A 437 22.56 -13.22 17.20
C LEU A 437 23.65 -14.28 17.03
N GLN A 438 24.26 -14.40 15.86
CA GLN A 438 25.39 -15.32 15.63
C GLN A 438 26.60 -14.98 16.49
N ASN A 439 27.04 -13.72 16.48
CA ASN A 439 28.23 -13.28 17.24
C ASN A 439 28.06 -13.42 18.75
N GLN A 440 26.89 -13.08 19.28
CA GLN A 440 26.64 -13.11 20.72
C GLN A 440 26.10 -14.46 21.20
N GLY A 441 25.54 -15.27 20.29
CA GLY A 441 24.98 -16.58 20.59
C GLY A 441 25.98 -17.60 21.11
N GLN A 442 27.27 -17.46 20.77
CA GLN A 442 28.35 -18.27 21.34
C GLN A 442 28.54 -18.04 22.85
N TYR A 443 28.14 -16.88 23.37
CA TYR A 443 28.26 -16.54 24.80
C TYR A 443 26.92 -16.63 25.54
N TYR A 444 25.82 -16.44 24.81
CA TYR A 444 24.46 -16.50 25.32
C TYR A 444 23.64 -17.48 24.47
N PRO A 445 23.70 -18.79 24.76
CA PRO A 445 23.15 -19.83 23.88
C PRO A 445 21.67 -19.67 23.52
N PHE A 446 20.86 -19.10 24.43
CA PHE A 446 19.42 -18.87 24.19
C PHE A 446 19.13 -17.96 22.99
N LEU A 447 20.10 -17.14 22.56
CA LEU A 447 19.97 -16.30 21.37
C LEU A 447 19.85 -17.13 20.09
N LEU A 448 20.37 -18.37 20.10
CA LEU A 448 20.35 -19.31 18.99
C LEU A 448 19.21 -20.33 19.10
N ASP A 449 18.30 -20.19 20.08
CA ASP A 449 17.15 -21.08 20.24
C ASP A 449 16.31 -21.15 18.97
N THR A 450 16.03 -22.37 18.52
CA THR A 450 15.19 -22.65 17.35
C THR A 450 13.88 -23.34 17.73
N TYR A 451 12.98 -23.38 16.77
CA TYR A 451 11.78 -24.21 16.76
C TYR A 451 11.52 -24.70 15.33
N GLU A 452 10.75 -25.78 15.20
CA GLU A 452 10.46 -26.41 13.93
C GLU A 452 9.13 -25.92 13.36
N VAL A 453 9.12 -25.55 12.07
CA VAL A 453 7.90 -25.30 11.29
C VAL A 453 8.07 -25.99 9.96
N GLU A 454 7.16 -26.91 9.62
CA GLU A 454 7.13 -27.56 8.30
C GLU A 454 8.49 -28.18 7.91
N GLY A 455 9.22 -28.75 8.89
CA GLY A 455 10.54 -29.37 8.71
C GLY A 455 11.72 -28.37 8.68
N GLN A 456 11.47 -27.06 8.82
CA GLN A 456 12.50 -26.03 8.85
C GLN A 456 12.78 -25.57 10.29
N GLN A 457 14.06 -25.47 10.65
CA GLN A 457 14.49 -24.92 11.95
C GLN A 457 14.60 -23.40 11.84
N LEU A 458 13.78 -22.68 12.61
CA LEU A 458 13.72 -21.23 12.62
C LEU A 458 14.16 -20.66 13.97
N ASN A 459 14.96 -19.60 13.98
CA ASN A 459 15.36 -18.90 15.20
C ASN A 459 14.14 -18.17 15.82
N LYS A 460 13.96 -18.29 17.14
CA LYS A 460 12.82 -17.67 17.86
C LYS A 460 12.82 -16.14 17.79
N ILE A 461 13.98 -15.50 17.93
CA ILE A 461 14.10 -14.03 17.94
C ILE A 461 13.91 -13.47 16.52
N GLU A 462 14.50 -14.09 15.51
CA GLU A 462 14.25 -13.71 14.11
C GLU A 462 12.78 -13.89 13.73
N SER A 463 12.13 -14.93 14.25
CA SER A 463 10.71 -15.15 14.01
C SER A 463 9.82 -14.07 14.61
N LEU A 464 10.19 -13.50 15.76
CA LEU A 464 9.50 -12.31 16.29
C LEU A 464 9.59 -11.12 15.32
N LEU A 465 10.71 -10.99 14.59
CA LEU A 465 10.88 -9.98 13.56
C LEU A 465 10.02 -10.30 12.32
N LYS A 466 10.12 -11.51 11.76
CA LYS A 466 9.44 -11.92 10.51
C LYS A 466 7.92 -12.10 10.65
N PHE A 467 7.42 -12.46 11.83
CA PHE A 467 6.02 -12.85 12.00
C PHE A 467 5.04 -11.70 11.66
N ARG A 468 4.17 -11.95 10.68
CA ARG A 468 3.05 -11.09 10.28
C ARG A 468 1.79 -11.94 10.35
N VAL A 469 0.76 -11.43 11.04
CA VAL A 469 -0.56 -12.07 11.05
C VAL A 469 -1.18 -11.85 9.68
N PRO A 470 -1.54 -12.92 8.94
CA PRO A 470 -2.19 -12.76 7.64
C PRO A 470 -3.50 -11.98 7.76
N TYR A 471 -3.82 -11.15 6.78
CA TYR A 471 -4.98 -10.26 6.87
C TYR A 471 -6.30 -11.05 6.91
N TYR A 472 -6.39 -12.15 6.15
CA TYR A 472 -7.55 -13.03 6.11
C TYR A 472 -7.78 -13.81 7.43
N VAL A 473 -6.78 -13.87 8.32
CA VAL A 473 -6.97 -14.41 9.69
C VAL A 473 -7.59 -13.35 10.60
N GLY A 474 -7.25 -12.07 10.41
CA GLY A 474 -7.78 -10.98 11.23
C GLY A 474 -7.15 -10.89 12.63
N PRO A 475 -7.85 -10.30 13.61
CA PRO A 475 -7.36 -10.23 14.99
C PRO A 475 -7.25 -11.62 15.64
N LEU A 476 -6.19 -11.83 16.43
CA LEU A 476 -5.88 -13.12 17.08
C LEU A 476 -6.72 -13.38 18.35
N VAL A 477 -8.01 -13.08 18.30
CA VAL A 477 -8.98 -13.37 19.35
C VAL A 477 -10.22 -13.94 18.66
N SER A 478 -10.74 -15.06 19.17
CA SER A 478 -11.91 -15.69 18.58
C SER A 478 -13.17 -14.86 18.85
N PRO A 479 -14.20 -14.94 17.98
CA PRO A 479 -15.49 -14.31 18.24
C PRO A 479 -16.09 -14.71 19.58
N GLU A 480 -15.95 -15.99 19.93
CA GLU A 480 -16.48 -16.58 21.17
C GLU A 480 -15.79 -15.98 22.40
N ASP A 481 -14.45 -15.84 22.36
CA ASP A 481 -13.68 -15.20 23.44
C ASP A 481 -14.05 -13.72 23.60
N MET A 482 -14.34 -13.01 22.51
CA MET A 482 -14.78 -11.61 22.55
C MET A 482 -16.17 -11.48 23.20
N GLN A 483 -17.12 -12.33 22.79
CA GLN A 483 -18.48 -12.35 23.34
C GLN A 483 -18.48 -12.72 24.83
N ALA A 484 -17.64 -13.69 25.23
CA ALA A 484 -17.50 -14.08 26.63
C ALA A 484 -17.02 -12.92 27.53
N ASN A 485 -16.27 -11.96 26.97
CA ASN A 485 -15.81 -10.77 27.67
C ASN A 485 -16.78 -9.57 27.58
N GLY A 486 -17.94 -9.75 26.94
CA GLY A 486 -18.94 -8.68 26.75
C GLY A 486 -18.56 -7.65 25.67
N ASP A 487 -17.57 -7.95 24.84
CA ASP A 487 -17.08 -7.05 23.79
C ASP A 487 -17.68 -7.37 22.41
N ASN A 488 -17.67 -6.39 21.51
CA ASN A 488 -18.17 -6.55 20.14
C ASN A 488 -17.26 -7.48 19.30
N ALA A 489 -17.82 -8.62 18.88
CA ALA A 489 -17.16 -9.64 18.06
C ALA A 489 -17.22 -9.40 16.54
N GLU A 490 -17.97 -8.40 16.06
CA GLU A 490 -18.18 -8.16 14.61
C GLU A 490 -16.89 -8.07 13.80
N ASN A 491 -15.77 -7.62 14.39
CA ASN A 491 -14.50 -7.47 13.67
C ASN A 491 -13.50 -8.62 13.96
N HIS A 492 -14.00 -9.77 14.40
CA HIS A 492 -13.24 -10.98 14.73
C HIS A 492 -13.82 -12.16 13.96
N TRP A 493 -12.98 -12.92 13.28
CA TRP A 493 -13.38 -14.11 12.51
C TRP A 493 -12.33 -15.22 12.54
N MET A 494 -11.24 -15.02 13.28
CA MET A 494 -10.19 -16.03 13.48
C MET A 494 -10.78 -17.27 14.15
N VAL A 495 -10.44 -18.43 13.61
CA VAL A 495 -10.84 -19.74 14.13
C VAL A 495 -9.62 -20.43 14.73
N ARG A 496 -9.77 -20.93 15.96
CA ARG A 496 -8.79 -21.82 16.60
C ARG A 496 -9.08 -23.27 16.24
N LYS A 497 -8.02 -24.06 16.06
CA LYS A 497 -8.11 -25.52 15.94
C LYS A 497 -8.63 -26.11 17.26
N GLU A 498 -9.37 -27.21 17.15
CA GLU A 498 -10.01 -27.85 18.30
C GLU A 498 -8.97 -28.29 19.36
N GLY A 499 -9.30 -28.14 20.64
CA GLY A 499 -8.44 -28.51 21.77
C GLY A 499 -7.38 -27.47 22.17
N HIS A 500 -7.14 -26.44 21.36
CA HIS A 500 -6.13 -25.41 21.64
C HIS A 500 -6.69 -24.19 22.39
N ARG A 501 -6.17 -23.90 23.58
CA ARG A 501 -6.60 -22.76 24.43
C ARG A 501 -5.47 -21.86 24.87
N GLU A 502 -4.23 -22.26 24.63
CA GLU A 502 -3.03 -21.55 24.98
C GLU A 502 -2.86 -20.25 24.16
N ALA A 503 -1.96 -19.39 24.65
CA ALA A 503 -1.66 -18.11 24.01
C ALA A 503 -0.98 -18.33 22.66
N ILE A 504 -1.46 -17.62 21.64
CA ILE A 504 -0.87 -17.63 20.30
C ILE A 504 0.48 -16.90 20.37
N THR A 505 1.51 -17.53 19.83
CA THR A 505 2.89 -17.07 19.63
C THR A 505 3.26 -17.24 18.15
N PRO A 506 4.38 -16.67 17.68
CA PRO A 506 4.85 -16.94 16.32
C PRO A 506 5.12 -18.43 16.05
N TRP A 507 5.60 -19.16 17.07
CA TRP A 507 6.05 -20.54 16.90
C TRP A 507 4.95 -21.59 17.02
N ASN A 508 3.83 -21.28 17.67
CA ASN A 508 2.67 -22.18 17.72
C ASN A 508 1.51 -21.72 16.80
N PHE A 509 1.72 -20.67 16.01
CA PHE A 509 0.65 -20.07 15.20
C PHE A 509 -0.02 -21.07 14.26
N ASN A 510 0.77 -21.86 13.53
CA ASN A 510 0.26 -22.87 12.58
C ASN A 510 -0.43 -24.05 13.29
N GLU A 511 -0.09 -24.31 14.55
CA GLU A 511 -0.66 -25.39 15.36
C GLU A 511 -2.00 -24.97 15.97
N ILE A 512 -2.13 -23.70 16.36
CA ILE A 512 -3.31 -23.21 17.08
C ILE A 512 -4.36 -22.62 16.14
N VAL A 513 -3.94 -21.89 15.11
CA VAL A 513 -4.86 -21.14 14.25
C VAL A 513 -5.24 -21.98 13.04
N ASP A 514 -6.55 -22.11 12.80
CA ASP A 514 -7.07 -22.66 11.56
C ASP A 514 -7.11 -21.56 10.50
N LYS A 515 -6.01 -21.44 9.75
CA LYS A 515 -5.87 -20.44 8.68
C LYS A 515 -6.94 -20.61 7.60
N ASP A 516 -7.34 -21.84 7.32
CA ASP A 516 -8.25 -22.19 6.24
C ASP A 516 -9.69 -21.84 6.62
N ALA A 517 -10.13 -22.23 7.82
CA ALA A 517 -11.43 -21.84 8.34
C ALA A 517 -11.54 -20.33 8.56
N SER A 518 -10.46 -19.68 9.02
CA SER A 518 -10.42 -18.22 9.15
C SER A 518 -10.54 -17.52 7.79
N GLY A 519 -9.83 -18.02 6.77
CA GLY A 519 -9.89 -17.50 5.40
C GLY A 519 -11.28 -17.64 4.78
N ARG A 520 -11.95 -18.79 4.95
CA ARG A 520 -13.34 -18.97 4.50
C ARG A 520 -14.30 -18.00 5.19
N LYS A 521 -14.21 -17.84 6.51
CA LYS A 521 -15.04 -16.85 7.23
C LYS A 521 -14.76 -15.41 6.78
N PHE A 522 -13.52 -15.11 6.39
CA PHE A 522 -13.16 -13.82 5.82
C PHE A 522 -13.85 -13.59 4.47
N ILE A 523 -13.79 -14.57 3.55
CA ILE A 523 -14.47 -14.54 2.25
C ILE A 523 -15.98 -14.31 2.43
N THR A 524 -16.66 -15.18 3.19
CA THR A 524 -18.12 -15.11 3.37
C THR A 524 -18.60 -13.78 3.95
N ARG A 525 -17.75 -13.10 4.71
CA ARG A 525 -18.06 -11.79 5.29
C ARG A 525 -17.96 -10.65 4.26
N LEU A 526 -17.14 -10.82 3.23
CA LEU A 526 -16.94 -9.82 2.16
C LEU A 526 -17.94 -10.00 1.02
N THR A 527 -18.38 -11.23 0.77
CA THR A 527 -19.32 -11.52 -0.33
C THR A 527 -20.71 -10.92 -0.05
N GLY A 528 -21.22 -10.15 -1.01
CA GLY A 528 -22.57 -9.57 -0.96
C GLY A 528 -23.65 -10.63 -1.17
N SER A 529 -24.89 -10.28 -0.83
CA SER A 529 -26.06 -11.07 -1.18
C SER A 529 -26.65 -10.62 -2.51
N ASP A 530 -27.10 -11.58 -3.32
CA ASP A 530 -27.79 -11.31 -4.57
C ASP A 530 -29.09 -10.51 -4.33
N THR A 531 -29.42 -9.60 -5.25
CA THR A 531 -30.59 -8.72 -5.14
C THR A 531 -31.90 -9.44 -5.47
N PHE A 532 -31.84 -10.45 -6.34
CA PHE A 532 -32.99 -11.24 -6.81
C PHE A 532 -33.14 -12.56 -6.04
N LEU A 533 -32.03 -13.16 -5.61
CA LEU A 533 -31.99 -14.43 -4.86
C LEU A 533 -31.64 -14.18 -3.40
N PHE A 534 -32.67 -13.98 -2.57
CA PHE A 534 -32.50 -13.73 -1.14
C PHE A 534 -31.73 -14.86 -0.45
N GLY A 535 -30.57 -14.53 0.11
CA GLY A 535 -29.72 -15.45 0.85
C GLY A 535 -28.62 -16.13 0.02
N GLU A 536 -28.65 -15.97 -1.31
CA GLU A 536 -27.57 -16.45 -2.19
C GLU A 536 -26.45 -15.40 -2.29
N SER A 537 -25.22 -15.87 -2.42
CA SER A 537 -24.04 -15.02 -2.59
C SER A 537 -23.87 -14.57 -4.04
N THR A 538 -23.36 -13.35 -4.24
CA THR A 538 -22.99 -12.85 -5.57
C THR A 538 -21.75 -13.55 -6.10
N LEU A 539 -21.67 -13.74 -7.42
CA LEU A 539 -20.45 -14.22 -8.08
C LEU A 539 -19.36 -13.13 -8.10
N PRO A 540 -18.08 -13.52 -8.10
CA PRO A 540 -16.97 -12.61 -8.40
C PRO A 540 -17.16 -11.91 -9.76
N GLN A 541 -16.69 -10.67 -9.88
CA GLN A 541 -16.78 -9.92 -11.15
C GLN A 541 -16.00 -10.60 -12.28
N HIS A 542 -14.92 -11.29 -11.96
CA HIS A 542 -14.08 -12.02 -12.92
C HIS A 542 -14.49 -13.49 -13.06
N SER A 543 -15.63 -13.90 -12.51
CA SER A 543 -16.22 -15.25 -12.72
C SER A 543 -16.40 -15.52 -14.22
N LEU A 544 -16.12 -16.75 -14.68
CA LEU A 544 -16.31 -17.12 -16.08
C LEU A 544 -17.78 -16.99 -16.47
N LEU A 545 -18.68 -17.45 -15.60
CA LEU A 545 -20.12 -17.29 -15.76
C LEU A 545 -20.55 -15.83 -15.82
N TYR A 546 -19.97 -14.98 -14.97
CA TYR A 546 -20.30 -13.56 -14.95
C TYR A 546 -19.78 -12.82 -16.19
N GLU A 547 -18.53 -13.06 -16.59
CA GLU A 547 -17.96 -12.49 -17.82
C GLU A 547 -18.77 -12.91 -19.06
N GLU A 548 -19.13 -14.19 -19.17
CA GLU A 548 -19.96 -14.71 -20.25
C GLU A 548 -21.35 -14.05 -20.25
N TYR A 549 -21.99 -13.94 -19.08
CA TYR A 549 -23.26 -13.21 -18.95
C TYR A 549 -23.14 -11.77 -19.42
N MET A 550 -22.06 -11.07 -19.07
CA MET A 550 -21.83 -9.68 -19.48
C MET A 550 -21.64 -9.55 -20.99
N VAL A 551 -20.87 -10.44 -21.60
CA VAL A 551 -20.70 -10.50 -23.07
C VAL A 551 -22.02 -10.75 -23.77
N LEU A 552 -22.78 -11.75 -23.33
CA LEU A 552 -24.09 -12.06 -23.90
C LEU A 552 -25.10 -10.92 -23.70
N SER A 553 -25.07 -10.25 -22.56
CA SER A 553 -25.92 -9.09 -22.28
C SER A 553 -25.59 -7.90 -23.20
N GLU A 554 -24.31 -7.64 -23.47
CA GLU A 554 -23.89 -6.62 -24.44
C GLU A 554 -24.34 -7.00 -25.86
N LEU A 555 -24.09 -8.25 -26.28
CA LEU A 555 -24.48 -8.77 -27.60
C LEU A 555 -26.00 -8.70 -27.83
N ASN A 556 -26.81 -9.01 -26.82
CA ASN A 556 -28.28 -8.92 -26.88
C ASN A 556 -28.79 -7.51 -27.20
N ASN A 557 -28.01 -6.48 -26.90
CA ASN A 557 -28.33 -5.08 -27.20
C ASN A 557 -27.84 -4.64 -28.59
N VAL A 558 -26.90 -5.37 -29.19
CA VAL A 558 -26.38 -5.11 -30.52
C VAL A 558 -27.45 -5.34 -31.58
N ARG A 559 -27.43 -4.49 -32.60
CA ARG A 559 -28.26 -4.64 -33.80
C ARG A 559 -27.38 -4.66 -35.03
N MET A 560 -27.76 -5.44 -36.03
CA MET A 560 -27.09 -5.47 -37.32
C MET A 560 -27.99 -4.92 -38.44
N SER A 561 -27.38 -4.33 -39.46
CA SER A 561 -28.01 -4.09 -40.75
C SER A 561 -27.10 -4.61 -41.85
N ALA A 562 -27.66 -5.36 -42.79
CA ALA A 562 -26.99 -5.64 -44.05
C ALA A 562 -26.93 -4.37 -44.91
N ARG A 563 -25.88 -4.26 -45.72
CA ARG A 563 -25.71 -3.17 -46.69
C ARG A 563 -26.68 -3.35 -47.84
N VAL A 564 -27.42 -2.29 -48.17
CA VAL A 564 -28.28 -2.24 -49.36
C VAL A 564 -27.75 -1.14 -50.27
N ALA A 565 -27.19 -1.53 -51.43
CA ALA A 565 -26.44 -0.64 -52.32
C ALA A 565 -25.22 0.02 -51.64
N ASN A 566 -25.20 1.36 -51.47
CA ASN A 566 -24.08 2.11 -50.89
C ASN A 566 -24.34 2.61 -49.45
N HIS A 567 -25.45 2.20 -48.83
CA HIS A 567 -25.81 2.66 -47.49
C HIS A 567 -26.28 1.50 -46.61
N TYR A 568 -26.18 1.69 -45.30
CA TYR A 568 -26.78 0.80 -44.29
C TYR A 568 -28.18 1.33 -43.96
N GLU A 569 -29.18 0.47 -43.96
CA GLU A 569 -30.58 0.89 -43.83
C GLU A 569 -30.97 1.03 -42.35
N ASP A 570 -30.94 2.26 -41.82
CA ASP A 570 -31.22 2.54 -40.40
C ASP A 570 -32.61 2.07 -39.92
N LYS A 571 -33.57 1.92 -40.84
CA LYS A 571 -34.95 1.49 -40.55
C LYS A 571 -35.14 -0.03 -40.47
N LYS A 572 -34.12 -0.84 -40.80
CA LYS A 572 -34.19 -2.31 -40.81
C LYS A 572 -33.12 -2.98 -39.95
N ARG A 573 -32.75 -2.34 -38.84
CA ARG A 573 -31.83 -2.92 -37.86
C ARG A 573 -32.47 -4.13 -37.17
N GLN A 574 -31.84 -5.30 -37.30
CA GLN A 574 -32.29 -6.54 -36.68
C GLN A 574 -31.45 -6.85 -35.44
N ARG A 575 -32.02 -7.55 -34.46
CA ARG A 575 -31.22 -8.10 -33.36
C ARG A 575 -30.32 -9.21 -33.89
N LEU A 576 -29.19 -9.42 -33.22
CA LEU A 576 -28.43 -10.64 -33.43
C LEU A 576 -29.33 -11.84 -33.08
N ARG A 577 -29.25 -12.88 -33.90
CA ARG A 577 -29.86 -14.19 -33.64
C ARG A 577 -28.91 -15.00 -32.77
N TYR A 578 -29.45 -16.01 -32.10
CA TYR A 578 -28.68 -16.92 -31.25
C TYR A 578 -27.43 -17.48 -31.96
N GLU A 579 -27.55 -17.90 -33.23
CA GLU A 579 -26.41 -18.42 -34.01
C GLU A 579 -25.29 -17.37 -34.21
N GLU A 580 -25.66 -16.11 -34.44
CA GLU A 580 -24.72 -14.99 -34.62
C GLU A 580 -23.99 -14.66 -33.31
N GLU A 581 -24.73 -14.66 -32.20
CA GLU A 581 -24.17 -14.46 -30.86
C GLU A 581 -23.18 -15.58 -30.49
N GLN A 582 -23.52 -16.83 -30.78
CA GLN A 582 -22.65 -17.98 -30.52
C GLN A 582 -21.39 -17.99 -31.39
N ILE A 583 -21.46 -17.55 -32.64
CA ILE A 583 -20.29 -17.37 -33.51
C ILE A 583 -19.35 -16.31 -32.90
N LEU A 584 -19.88 -15.14 -32.54
CA LEU A 584 -19.08 -14.08 -31.95
C LEU A 584 -18.47 -14.53 -30.61
N LEU A 585 -19.23 -15.17 -29.75
CA LEU A 585 -18.73 -15.66 -28.46
C LEU A 585 -17.59 -16.68 -28.64
N ASN A 586 -17.82 -17.75 -29.41
CA ASN A 586 -16.90 -18.89 -29.48
C ASN A 586 -15.70 -18.66 -30.41
N GLU A 587 -15.85 -17.86 -31.47
CA GLU A 587 -14.79 -17.66 -32.47
C GLU A 587 -14.07 -16.32 -32.33
N LEU A 588 -14.69 -15.32 -31.71
CA LEU A 588 -14.09 -14.00 -31.55
C LEU A 588 -13.73 -13.70 -30.10
N PHE A 589 -14.69 -13.74 -29.18
CA PHE A 589 -14.42 -13.44 -27.76
C PHE A 589 -13.51 -14.47 -27.10
N LYS A 590 -13.68 -15.77 -27.39
CA LYS A 590 -12.73 -16.82 -26.94
C LYS A 590 -11.38 -16.80 -27.68
N ALA A 591 -11.22 -15.99 -28.72
CA ALA A 591 -9.98 -15.89 -29.49
C ALA A 591 -9.21 -14.58 -29.23
N LYS A 592 -9.89 -13.52 -28.78
CA LYS A 592 -9.29 -12.19 -28.53
C LYS A 592 -9.80 -11.61 -27.22
N LYS A 593 -8.89 -11.11 -26.38
CA LYS A 593 -9.23 -10.46 -25.11
C LYS A 593 -10.03 -9.17 -25.32
N SER A 594 -9.66 -8.38 -26.34
CA SER A 594 -10.39 -7.16 -26.74
C SER A 594 -11.02 -7.33 -28.13
N VAL A 595 -12.32 -7.07 -28.23
CA VAL A 595 -13.08 -7.24 -29.47
C VAL A 595 -13.52 -5.89 -30.01
N THR A 596 -13.03 -5.53 -31.20
CA THR A 596 -13.46 -4.31 -31.89
C THR A 596 -14.72 -4.56 -32.72
N LYS A 597 -15.52 -3.51 -32.94
CA LYS A 597 -16.69 -3.54 -33.82
C LYS A 597 -16.34 -4.09 -35.21
N LYS A 598 -15.22 -3.62 -35.77
CA LYS A 598 -14.73 -4.05 -37.09
C LYS A 598 -14.38 -5.55 -37.13
N ALA A 599 -13.76 -6.07 -36.06
CA ALA A 599 -13.44 -7.49 -35.98
C ALA A 599 -14.71 -8.35 -35.89
N ALA A 600 -15.74 -7.89 -35.19
CA ALA A 600 -17.04 -8.56 -35.11
C ALA A 600 -17.76 -8.58 -36.47
N GLU A 601 -17.84 -7.44 -37.17
CA GLU A 601 -18.40 -7.36 -38.52
C GLU A 601 -17.68 -8.32 -39.50
N GLN A 602 -16.35 -8.37 -39.44
CA GLN A 602 -15.54 -9.30 -40.24
C GLN A 602 -15.77 -10.77 -39.89
N CYS A 603 -15.96 -11.08 -38.60
CA CYS A 603 -16.23 -12.44 -38.14
C CYS A 603 -17.58 -12.95 -38.70
N LEU A 604 -18.62 -12.11 -38.63
CA LEU A 604 -19.94 -12.41 -39.19
C LEU A 604 -19.90 -12.58 -40.72
N MET A 605 -19.18 -11.71 -41.44
CA MET A 605 -19.00 -11.83 -42.89
C MET A 605 -18.31 -13.14 -43.30
N LYS A 606 -17.31 -13.61 -42.53
CA LYS A 606 -16.65 -14.90 -42.78
C LYS A 606 -17.60 -16.10 -42.65
N HIS A 607 -18.68 -15.95 -41.89
CA HIS A 607 -19.71 -16.97 -41.68
C HIS A 607 -20.88 -16.85 -42.67
N GLY A 608 -20.68 -16.18 -43.80
CA GLY A 608 -21.64 -16.14 -44.90
C GLY A 608 -22.69 -15.03 -44.79
N MET A 609 -22.51 -14.07 -43.89
CA MET A 609 -23.36 -12.87 -43.82
C MET A 609 -22.90 -11.83 -44.84
N GLU A 610 -23.86 -11.11 -45.44
CA GLU A 610 -23.59 -9.99 -46.34
C GLU A 610 -22.86 -8.85 -45.60
N ASP A 611 -22.36 -7.83 -46.31
CA ASP A 611 -21.64 -6.69 -45.70
C ASP A 611 -22.48 -6.06 -44.56
N VAL A 612 -22.12 -6.38 -43.31
CA VAL A 612 -22.89 -6.06 -42.11
C VAL A 612 -22.28 -4.89 -41.35
N HIS A 613 -23.15 -4.03 -40.80
CA HIS A 613 -22.77 -2.99 -39.86
C HIS A 613 -23.48 -3.16 -38.52
N LEU A 614 -22.72 -3.06 -37.43
CA LEU A 614 -23.22 -3.21 -36.06
C LEU A 614 -23.59 -1.86 -35.42
N PHE A 615 -24.64 -1.84 -34.62
CA PHE A 615 -25.15 -0.68 -33.89
C PHE A 615 -25.49 -1.05 -32.46
N GLY A 616 -25.58 -0.05 -31.57
CA GLY A 616 -26.03 -0.25 -30.19
C GLY A 616 -24.95 -0.75 -29.24
N LEU A 617 -23.67 -0.64 -29.61
CA LEU A 617 -22.55 -0.85 -28.71
C LEU A 617 -22.47 0.33 -27.71
N ALA A 618 -21.99 0.05 -26.50
CA ALA A 618 -21.76 1.08 -25.48
C ALA A 618 -20.60 2.03 -25.86
N ASP A 619 -19.53 1.49 -26.45
CA ASP A 619 -18.47 2.23 -27.12
C ASP A 619 -18.63 2.05 -28.64
N GLU A 620 -18.65 3.16 -29.40
CA GLU A 620 -18.87 3.11 -30.85
C GLU A 620 -17.81 2.29 -31.63
N LYS A 621 -16.65 2.03 -31.02
CA LYS A 621 -15.51 1.37 -31.67
C LYS A 621 -15.27 -0.07 -31.23
N LYS A 622 -15.64 -0.45 -30.00
CA LYS A 622 -15.34 -1.78 -29.43
C LYS A 622 -16.41 -2.24 -28.43
N PHE A 623 -16.40 -3.53 -28.14
CA PHE A 623 -17.16 -4.09 -27.03
C PHE A 623 -16.47 -3.72 -25.71
N VAL A 624 -17.28 -3.40 -24.70
CA VAL A 624 -16.78 -3.05 -23.35
C VAL A 624 -16.56 -4.31 -22.52
N SER A 625 -17.38 -5.34 -22.75
CA SER A 625 -17.22 -6.66 -22.13
C SER A 625 -16.10 -7.47 -22.78
N SER A 626 -15.52 -8.39 -22.01
CA SER A 626 -14.47 -9.31 -22.45
C SER A 626 -14.53 -10.62 -21.66
N LEU A 627 -13.98 -11.69 -22.25
CA LEU A 627 -13.73 -12.96 -21.55
C LEU A 627 -12.28 -12.98 -21.04
N SER A 628 -11.89 -11.97 -20.28
CA SER A 628 -10.52 -11.75 -19.79
C SER A 628 -10.01 -12.97 -19.02
N THR A 629 -10.81 -13.43 -18.06
CA THR A 629 -10.46 -14.54 -17.17
C THR A 629 -10.34 -15.85 -17.94
N TYR A 630 -11.19 -16.05 -18.96
CA TYR A 630 -11.07 -17.20 -19.86
C TYR A 630 -9.71 -17.25 -20.57
N HIS A 631 -9.22 -16.12 -21.09
CA HIS A 631 -7.91 -16.04 -21.75
C HIS A 631 -6.77 -16.30 -20.76
N ASP A 632 -6.86 -15.69 -19.58
CA ASP A 632 -5.85 -15.83 -18.54
C ASP A 632 -5.75 -17.30 -18.08
N LEU A 633 -6.89 -17.97 -17.83
CA LEU A 633 -6.93 -19.40 -17.49
C LEU A 633 -6.50 -20.30 -18.65
N CYS A 634 -6.89 -20.00 -19.90
CA CYS A 634 -6.44 -20.76 -21.07
C CYS A 634 -4.91 -20.69 -21.23
N SER A 635 -4.30 -19.57 -20.90
CA SER A 635 -2.86 -19.38 -20.96
C SER A 635 -2.08 -20.24 -19.95
N VAL A 636 -2.75 -20.76 -18.92
CA VAL A 636 -2.14 -21.57 -17.85
C VAL A 636 -2.57 -23.04 -17.92
N LEU A 637 -3.86 -23.32 -18.08
CA LEU A 637 -4.45 -24.66 -18.03
C LEU A 637 -4.64 -25.28 -19.41
N GLY A 638 -4.53 -24.47 -20.45
CA GLY A 638 -4.83 -24.86 -21.82
C GLY A 638 -6.32 -24.85 -22.10
N ARG A 639 -6.65 -24.48 -23.34
CA ARG A 639 -8.04 -24.34 -23.81
C ARG A 639 -8.88 -25.60 -23.64
N ALA A 640 -8.30 -26.77 -23.87
CA ALA A 640 -9.01 -28.05 -23.73
C ALA A 640 -9.50 -28.32 -22.29
N PHE A 641 -8.79 -27.82 -21.27
CA PHE A 641 -9.20 -27.96 -19.88
C PHE A 641 -10.29 -26.95 -19.51
N VAL A 642 -10.15 -25.70 -19.96
CA VAL A 642 -11.08 -24.61 -19.67
C VAL A 642 -12.42 -24.80 -20.38
N ASP A 643 -12.41 -25.31 -21.62
CA ASP A 643 -13.63 -25.57 -22.40
C ASP A 643 -14.38 -26.86 -21.98
N ASP A 644 -13.84 -27.71 -21.08
CA ASP A 644 -14.53 -28.91 -20.60
C ASP A 644 -15.58 -28.54 -19.52
N PRO A 645 -16.89 -28.75 -19.77
CA PRO A 645 -17.94 -28.40 -18.81
C PRO A 645 -17.80 -29.09 -17.44
N LYS A 646 -17.09 -30.22 -17.35
CA LYS A 646 -16.85 -30.90 -16.07
C LYS A 646 -15.95 -30.11 -15.12
N ASN A 647 -15.16 -29.17 -15.66
CA ASN A 647 -14.23 -28.37 -14.89
C ASN A 647 -14.83 -27.03 -14.46
N GLN A 648 -16.04 -26.68 -14.90
CA GLN A 648 -16.64 -25.36 -14.66
C GLN A 648 -16.70 -24.99 -13.17
N ASP A 649 -17.24 -25.89 -12.33
CA ASP A 649 -17.33 -25.65 -10.88
C ASP A 649 -15.95 -25.44 -10.24
N LEU A 650 -14.93 -26.16 -10.72
CA LEU A 650 -13.56 -26.02 -10.24
C LEU A 650 -12.95 -24.68 -10.66
N LEU A 651 -13.17 -24.26 -11.91
CA LEU A 651 -12.68 -22.98 -12.44
C LEU A 651 -13.31 -21.80 -11.70
N GLU A 652 -14.61 -21.86 -11.41
CA GLU A 652 -15.30 -20.85 -10.60
C GLU A 652 -14.72 -20.76 -9.18
N GLN A 653 -14.44 -21.89 -8.54
CA GLN A 653 -13.79 -21.90 -7.22
C GLN A 653 -12.36 -21.33 -7.28
N ILE A 654 -11.60 -21.60 -8.34
CA ILE A 654 -10.27 -21.01 -8.55
C ILE A 654 -10.38 -19.49 -8.63
N VAL A 655 -11.31 -18.98 -9.42
CA VAL A 655 -11.53 -17.53 -9.59
C VAL A 655 -12.01 -16.88 -8.29
N GLU A 656 -12.91 -17.52 -7.53
CA GLU A 656 -13.36 -17.04 -6.23
C GLU A 656 -12.18 -16.91 -5.25
N LEU A 657 -11.33 -17.93 -5.17
CA LEU A 657 -10.14 -17.89 -4.32
C LEU A 657 -9.17 -16.79 -4.77
N GLN A 658 -8.93 -16.65 -6.07
CA GLN A 658 -8.06 -15.59 -6.62
C GLN A 658 -8.61 -14.19 -6.34
N THR A 659 -9.93 -14.03 -6.36
CA THR A 659 -10.57 -12.74 -6.08
C THR A 659 -10.37 -12.29 -4.63
N VAL A 660 -10.24 -13.24 -3.69
CA VAL A 660 -10.17 -12.90 -2.25
C VAL A 660 -8.76 -12.97 -1.66
N PHE A 661 -7.88 -13.79 -2.21
CA PHE A 661 -6.51 -13.93 -1.73
C PHE A 661 -5.50 -13.14 -2.59
N GLU A 662 -5.14 -11.94 -2.14
CA GLU A 662 -4.01 -11.15 -2.69
C GLU A 662 -2.64 -11.85 -2.52
N ASP A 663 -2.42 -12.59 -1.42
CA ASP A 663 -1.12 -13.20 -1.13
C ASP A 663 -1.01 -14.57 -1.83
N ARG A 664 0.07 -14.79 -2.61
CA ARG A 664 0.29 -16.03 -3.38
C ARG A 664 0.39 -17.29 -2.53
N GLY A 665 1.06 -17.21 -1.38
CA GLY A 665 1.27 -18.37 -0.50
C GLY A 665 -0.03 -18.97 0.05
N PRO A 666 -0.89 -18.18 0.71
CA PRO A 666 -2.23 -18.59 1.14
C PRO A 666 -3.12 -19.08 -0.01
N LEU A 667 -3.13 -18.37 -1.14
CA LEU A 667 -3.86 -18.77 -2.34
C LEU A 667 -3.44 -20.18 -2.80
N LYS A 668 -2.12 -20.39 -2.94
CA LYS A 668 -1.54 -21.70 -3.31
C LYS A 668 -1.95 -22.81 -2.35
N HIS A 669 -1.98 -22.54 -1.06
CA HIS A 669 -2.45 -23.50 -0.06
C HIS A 669 -3.93 -23.87 -0.28
N GLN A 670 -4.81 -22.88 -0.46
CA GLN A 670 -6.24 -23.16 -0.75
C GLN A 670 -6.42 -23.93 -2.06
N LEU A 671 -5.71 -23.55 -3.13
CA LEU A 671 -5.77 -24.24 -4.42
C LEU A 671 -5.29 -25.70 -4.31
N SER A 672 -4.32 -25.98 -3.42
CA SER A 672 -3.87 -27.36 -3.16
C SER A 672 -4.94 -28.23 -2.51
N LEU A 673 -5.80 -27.65 -1.65
CA LEU A 673 -6.92 -28.34 -1.02
C LEU A 673 -8.02 -28.72 -2.02
N LEU A 674 -8.13 -27.99 -3.13
CA LEU A 674 -9.06 -28.28 -4.23
C LEU A 674 -8.57 -29.42 -5.16
N GLY A 675 -7.39 -30.00 -4.91
CA GLY A 675 -6.85 -31.09 -5.73
C GLY A 675 -6.29 -30.66 -7.10
N VAL A 676 -6.24 -29.35 -7.39
CA VAL A 676 -5.74 -28.77 -8.65
C VAL A 676 -4.25 -29.08 -8.86
N MET A 677 -3.46 -29.25 -7.79
CA MET A 677 -2.04 -29.61 -7.90
C MET A 677 -1.81 -31.09 -8.26
N CYS A 678 -2.83 -31.95 -8.16
CA CYS A 678 -2.75 -33.38 -8.49
C CYS A 678 -3.09 -33.68 -9.96
N THR A 679 -3.59 -32.71 -10.73
CA THR A 679 -4.01 -32.90 -12.14
C THR A 679 -2.88 -32.73 -13.17
N GLY A 680 -1.61 -32.65 -12.72
CA GLY A 680 -0.45 -32.52 -13.61
C GLY A 680 -0.10 -31.08 -14.03
N PHE A 681 -0.90 -30.09 -13.63
CA PHE A 681 -0.68 -28.66 -13.92
C PHE A 681 0.07 -27.89 -12.81
N GLY A 682 0.54 -28.58 -11.77
CA GLY A 682 1.15 -27.96 -10.58
C GLY A 682 2.41 -27.12 -10.87
N SER A 683 3.09 -27.33 -12.00
CA SER A 683 4.20 -26.47 -12.44
C SER A 683 3.73 -25.19 -13.15
N ALA A 684 2.64 -25.24 -13.92
CA ALA A 684 2.11 -24.08 -14.65
C ALA A 684 1.49 -23.03 -13.71
N PHE A 685 0.87 -23.48 -12.62
CA PHE A 685 0.42 -22.58 -11.54
C PHE A 685 1.57 -21.96 -10.74
N ARG A 686 2.76 -22.58 -10.73
CA ARG A 686 3.89 -22.18 -9.87
C ARG A 686 4.60 -20.90 -10.35
N ASP A 687 4.58 -20.65 -11.66
CA ASP A 687 5.34 -19.58 -12.30
C ASP A 687 4.49 -18.36 -12.67
N LYS A 688 3.15 -18.48 -12.66
CA LYS A 688 2.21 -17.41 -13.05
C LYS A 688 1.27 -16.92 -11.95
N PHE A 689 1.06 -17.66 -10.85
CA PHE A 689 0.13 -17.31 -9.77
C PHE A 689 0.79 -17.23 -8.39
#